data_AF-A0A1Q7S341-F1
#
_entry.id   AF-A0A1Q7S341-F1
#
_cell.length_a   1.000
_cell.length_b   1.000
_cell.length_c   1.000
_cell.angle_alpha   90.00
_cell.angle_beta   90.00
_cell.angle_gamma   90.00
#
_symmetry.space_group_name_H-M   'P 1'
#
loop_
_entity.id
_entity.type
_entity.pdbx_description
1 polymer ?
#
loop_
_entity_poly.entity_id
_entity_poly.type
_entity_poly.pdbx_seq_one_letter_code
_entity_poly.pdbx_strand_id
1 'polypeptide(L)'
;MAERKPQRVSRARLSNFFRSPLFKILLSIFLFFFIGASAILLFFYNHYSRIIDRRLSGEIFKNTAQIYAAPYRVYPGQRLVLDDVVLRLQRAGFERADKTGSDDDGGYEVKGNRVTIRPKIGDALRLDFAKNSLTRIVKDPGGETDEAWLPAELVTSLSDQTREKRRLVEYKDLPKILVDALISAEDQHFFTHWGVDPVRLIGALLHSLRGSTRVAGTSTITQQLARNFFLTPDRSIRRKITEVFLSFLLEQRLTKQQILTMYANEVYMGQRGSFSVNGFGEAAAAYFGKDLAGITLPEAATLAGIIPAPNGKFSPVKHPDEAKRRRNAVLLAMRTLGSITEKQYEDAKNAELKVAPIKIDVSDAPYLVDFVHEELLRDYTEEEITNSSLRVYTSLDPALQRAAVEAVQNGLKFVETQIAAQKKKQSDDLPGPQAALIALDPHTGEIKAMVGGSDYGASQYNRITQASRQPGSIFKPIVYATAFETAFDRNDAPSNPGDTTSTGEAANPESISANPRQFESLRHEGVITAITTFMDEPTTFIYDGDRTYEPNNYKQQYRGLVTAREALQHSLNVPTIKIAERVGYDRVARMAKRLGLNAKIKGYPSVALGAFEVTPIEMAGAYTVFANEGRRLEPHALLRVTADRNTVKTYKYEPQEVMRPELVYLMTYLMEGVINSGTGAGVRARGFTLPAAGKTGTSRDGWFAGYTKDLLAIAWVGYDDNRDLNLEGARSALPIWTEFMMKATQLYPSDPDKMYFSKPSGIEFVRIDAESLVLANPSCENTFEEAFIAGTAPNSFCPLHGFRLSEAVQDGVVEAGKGVGKVFSGVGRFFGGLFGGRDDKKPKQ
;
A
#
# COMPACT_ATOMS: atom_id res chain seq x y z
N MET A 1 29.44 57.19 92.20
CA MET A 1 28.48 57.57 91.14
C MET A 1 27.73 56.31 90.69
N ALA A 2 26.41 56.40 90.56
CA ALA A 2 25.46 55.29 90.73
C ALA A 2 25.52 54.15 89.70
N GLU A 3 25.49 52.90 90.19
CA GLU A 3 25.19 51.68 89.44
C GLU A 3 23.72 51.66 88.98
N ARG A 4 23.47 51.41 87.68
CA ARG A 4 22.15 51.05 87.15
C ARG A 4 22.10 49.55 86.85
N LYS A 5 21.26 48.84 87.58
CA LYS A 5 20.91 47.41 87.36
C LYS A 5 20.21 47.22 85.99
N PRO A 6 20.41 46.08 85.31
CA PRO A 6 19.68 45.74 84.08
C PRO A 6 18.22 45.36 84.39
N GLN A 7 17.28 45.97 83.67
CA GLN A 7 15.86 45.63 83.72
C GLN A 7 15.63 44.24 83.09
N ARG A 8 15.22 43.27 83.92
CA ARG A 8 14.61 42.01 83.47
C ARG A 8 13.29 42.32 82.73
N VAL A 9 13.25 42.12 81.42
CA VAL A 9 11.99 42.03 80.66
C VAL A 9 11.25 40.79 81.18
N SER A 10 10.06 40.98 81.75
CA SER A 10 9.33 39.91 82.43
C SER A 10 8.80 38.87 81.43
N ARG A 11 9.03 37.58 81.72
CA ARG A 11 8.40 36.43 81.03
C ARG A 11 6.86 36.50 81.02
N ALA A 12 6.25 37.37 81.83
CA ALA A 12 4.80 37.53 81.94
C ALA A 12 4.15 38.13 80.67
N ARG A 13 4.84 39.01 79.93
CA ARG A 13 4.26 39.66 78.73
C ARG A 13 4.10 38.70 77.53
N LEU A 14 5.02 37.75 77.33
CA LEU A 14 4.84 36.71 76.29
C LEU A 14 3.70 35.74 76.66
N SER A 15 3.58 35.32 77.92
CA SER A 15 2.53 34.37 78.33
C SER A 15 1.11 34.94 78.18
N ASN A 16 0.96 36.26 78.39
CA ASN A 16 -0.32 36.94 78.19
C ASN A 16 -0.68 37.14 76.71
N PHE A 17 0.31 37.23 75.82
CA PHE A 17 0.07 37.31 74.38
C PHE A 17 -0.49 36.00 73.82
N PHE A 18 0.09 34.85 74.18
CA PHE A 18 -0.41 33.52 73.77
C PHE A 18 -1.79 33.17 74.37
N ARG A 19 -2.18 33.81 75.48
CA ARG A 19 -3.52 33.67 76.09
C ARG A 19 -4.53 34.70 75.59
N SER A 20 -4.11 35.68 74.79
CA SER A 20 -4.99 36.73 74.30
C SER A 20 -6.03 36.17 73.31
N PRO A 21 -7.27 36.70 73.30
CA PRO A 21 -8.29 36.32 72.32
C PRO A 21 -7.79 36.54 70.89
N LEU A 22 -7.02 37.59 70.67
CA LEU A 22 -6.47 37.97 69.36
C LEU A 22 -5.49 36.93 68.82
N PHE A 23 -4.60 36.38 69.67
CA PHE A 23 -3.69 35.31 69.27
C PHE A 23 -4.45 34.02 68.94
N LYS A 24 -5.48 33.66 69.72
CA LYS A 24 -6.32 32.47 69.44
C LYS A 24 -7.08 32.62 68.11
N ILE A 25 -7.56 33.83 67.78
CA ILE A 25 -8.21 34.13 66.50
C ILE A 25 -7.20 34.02 65.35
N LEU A 26 -6.03 34.66 65.46
CA LEU A 26 -4.99 34.59 64.43
C LEU A 26 -4.46 33.16 64.23
N LEU A 27 -4.28 32.41 65.32
CA LEU A 27 -3.89 31.01 65.27
C LEU A 27 -4.98 30.15 64.63
N SER A 28 -6.25 30.38 64.93
CA SER A 28 -7.37 29.64 64.31
C SER A 28 -7.49 29.94 62.82
N ILE A 29 -7.31 31.19 62.41
CA ILE A 29 -7.26 31.60 61.00
C ILE A 29 -6.08 30.92 60.31
N PHE A 30 -4.88 30.99 60.91
CA PHE A 30 -3.71 30.31 60.38
C PHE A 30 -3.92 28.80 60.26
N LEU A 31 -4.47 28.14 61.29
CA LEU A 31 -4.75 26.70 61.26
C LEU A 31 -5.78 26.35 60.18
N PHE A 32 -6.83 27.16 60.02
CA PHE A 32 -7.85 26.96 58.99
C PHE A 32 -7.23 27.03 57.58
N PHE A 33 -6.45 28.07 57.30
CA PHE A 33 -5.74 28.19 56.02
C PHE A 33 -4.67 27.10 55.84
N PHE A 34 -3.96 26.72 56.89
CA PHE A 34 -2.95 25.66 56.86
C PHE A 34 -3.57 24.28 56.58
N ILE A 35 -4.69 23.96 57.25
CA ILE A 35 -5.45 22.73 57.02
C ILE A 35 -6.02 22.73 55.60
N GLY A 36 -6.63 23.84 55.15
CA GLY A 36 -7.13 23.98 53.79
C GLY A 36 -6.03 23.80 52.74
N ALA A 37 -4.89 24.48 52.91
CA ALA A 37 -3.73 24.34 52.03
C ALA A 37 -3.16 22.91 52.04
N SER A 38 -3.08 22.28 53.22
CA SER A 38 -2.61 20.89 53.36
C SER A 38 -3.56 19.90 52.68
N ALA A 39 -4.87 20.07 52.83
CA ALA A 39 -5.88 19.24 52.18
C ALA A 39 -5.83 19.38 50.65
N ILE A 40 -5.66 20.62 50.15
CA ILE A 40 -5.45 20.88 48.72
C ILE A 40 -4.15 20.19 48.26
N LEU A 41 -3.04 20.36 48.98
CA LEU A 41 -1.77 19.72 48.64
C LEU A 41 -1.89 18.19 48.61
N LEU A 42 -2.58 17.59 49.58
CA LEU A 42 -2.83 16.15 49.63
C LEU A 42 -3.72 15.68 48.49
N PHE A 43 -4.75 16.45 48.12
CA PHE A 43 -5.59 16.16 46.96
C PHE A 43 -4.77 16.17 45.67
N PHE A 44 -3.97 17.22 45.46
CA PHE A 44 -3.08 17.33 44.30
C PHE A 44 -2.06 16.19 44.29
N TYR A 45 -1.43 15.89 45.43
CA TYR A 45 -0.51 14.76 45.58
C TYR A 45 -1.19 13.46 45.17
N ASN A 46 -2.33 13.12 45.76
CA ASN A 46 -3.04 11.86 45.48
C ASN A 46 -3.53 11.77 44.02
N HIS A 47 -4.01 12.88 43.45
CA HIS A 47 -4.49 12.93 42.08
C HIS A 47 -3.33 12.69 41.09
N TYR A 48 -2.25 13.47 41.20
CA TYR A 48 -1.11 13.36 40.29
C TYR A 48 -0.23 12.15 40.56
N SER A 49 -0.13 11.69 41.81
CA SER A 49 0.53 10.43 42.17
C SER A 49 -0.09 9.27 41.41
N ARG A 50 -1.42 9.11 41.42
CA ARG A 50 -2.07 8.02 40.67
C ARG A 50 -1.85 8.10 39.16
N ILE A 51 -1.83 9.31 38.60
CA ILE A 51 -1.55 9.53 37.17
C ILE A 51 -0.11 9.12 36.86
N ILE A 52 0.86 9.56 37.67
CA ILE A 52 2.27 9.20 37.54
C ILE A 52 2.44 7.69 37.71
N ASP A 53 1.87 7.09 38.75
CA ASP A 53 1.93 5.65 39.02
C ASP A 53 1.42 4.85 37.84
N ARG A 54 0.22 5.17 37.30
CA ARG A 54 -0.33 4.47 36.13
C ARG A 54 0.53 4.62 34.89
N ARG A 55 1.14 5.79 34.68
CA ARG A 55 1.95 6.06 33.49
C ARG A 55 3.38 5.52 33.60
N LEU A 56 3.88 5.32 34.82
CA LEU A 56 5.19 4.72 35.12
C LEU A 56 5.13 3.21 35.40
N SER A 57 3.97 2.63 35.71
CA SER A 57 3.81 1.20 36.05
C SER A 57 3.85 0.26 34.84
N GLY A 58 3.78 0.81 33.62
CA GLY A 58 3.96 0.06 32.37
C GLY A 58 5.36 0.25 31.79
N GLU A 59 5.64 -0.37 30.65
CA GLU A 59 6.81 0.00 29.86
C GLU A 59 6.61 1.41 29.29
N ILE A 60 7.27 2.39 29.91
CA ILE A 60 7.09 3.86 29.78
C ILE A 60 7.07 4.37 28.31
N PHE A 61 7.57 3.57 27.36
CA PHE A 61 7.66 3.90 25.94
C PHE A 61 7.03 2.88 24.97
N LYS A 62 6.29 1.87 25.44
CA LYS A 62 5.73 0.77 24.60
C LYS A 62 4.25 0.91 24.23
N ASN A 63 3.61 2.03 24.56
CA ASN A 63 2.17 2.19 24.36
C ASN A 63 1.90 2.93 23.06
N THR A 64 2.25 2.34 21.92
CA THR A 64 1.85 2.81 20.59
C THR A 64 1.61 1.58 19.70
N ALA A 65 0.57 1.61 18.87
CA ALA A 65 0.33 0.51 17.95
C ALA A 65 1.47 0.41 16.92
N GLN A 66 1.99 -0.79 16.72
CA GLN A 66 3.07 -1.10 15.80
C GLN A 66 2.50 -1.78 14.55
N ILE A 67 2.73 -1.20 13.37
CA ILE A 67 2.34 -1.80 12.09
C ILE A 67 3.51 -2.61 11.54
N TYR A 68 3.25 -3.88 11.28
CA TYR A 68 4.16 -4.84 10.70
C TYR A 68 3.75 -5.20 9.28
N ALA A 69 4.76 -5.41 8.43
CA ALA A 69 4.59 -5.94 7.09
C ALA A 69 4.19 -7.43 7.12
N ALA A 70 3.90 -8.00 5.95
CA ALA A 70 3.65 -9.42 5.82
C ALA A 70 4.90 -10.23 6.23
N PRO A 71 4.75 -11.31 7.02
CA PRO A 71 5.85 -12.20 7.33
C PRO A 71 6.35 -12.86 6.04
N TYR A 72 7.68 -12.87 5.84
CA TYR A 72 8.26 -13.39 4.61
C TYR A 72 8.46 -14.90 4.70
N ARG A 73 7.71 -15.65 3.87
CA ARG A 73 7.83 -17.11 3.78
C ARG A 73 9.11 -17.50 3.04
N VAL A 74 9.82 -18.48 3.58
CA VAL A 74 11.02 -19.09 3.00
C VAL A 74 10.85 -20.60 2.85
N TYR A 75 11.39 -21.18 1.77
CA TYR A 75 11.33 -22.62 1.47
C TYR A 75 12.58 -23.10 0.71
N PRO A 76 13.00 -24.37 0.85
CA PRO A 76 14.12 -24.93 0.09
C PRO A 76 13.91 -24.84 -1.43
N GLY A 77 14.98 -24.54 -2.17
CA GLY A 77 14.96 -24.32 -3.63
C GLY A 77 14.61 -22.89 -4.04
N GLN A 78 14.15 -22.04 -3.11
CA GLN A 78 13.85 -20.64 -3.39
C GLN A 78 15.11 -19.89 -3.84
N ARG A 79 15.00 -19.08 -4.89
CA ARG A 79 16.06 -18.15 -5.32
C ARG A 79 16.12 -16.98 -4.34
N LEU A 80 17.00 -17.09 -3.35
CA LEU A 80 17.12 -16.16 -2.24
C LEU A 80 18.61 -16.01 -1.89
N VAL A 81 19.08 -14.76 -1.77
CA VAL A 81 20.47 -14.47 -1.41
C VAL A 81 20.57 -14.26 0.10
N LEU A 82 21.66 -14.75 0.70
CA LEU A 82 21.92 -14.61 2.14
C LEU A 82 21.85 -13.15 2.59
N ASP A 83 22.45 -12.24 1.82
CA ASP A 83 22.47 -10.80 2.12
C ASP A 83 21.05 -10.19 2.14
N ASP A 84 20.13 -10.69 1.32
CA ASP A 84 18.73 -10.24 1.34
C ASP A 84 18.03 -10.66 2.64
N VAL A 85 18.31 -11.87 3.14
CA VAL A 85 17.79 -12.34 4.43
C VAL A 85 18.38 -11.52 5.57
N VAL A 86 19.69 -11.26 5.56
CA VAL A 86 20.36 -10.42 6.54
C VAL A 86 19.75 -9.02 6.57
N LEU A 87 19.53 -8.42 5.40
CA LEU A 87 18.90 -7.09 5.30
C LEU A 87 17.47 -7.10 5.87
N ARG A 88 16.67 -8.13 5.59
CA ARG A 88 15.32 -8.29 6.16
C ARG A 88 15.35 -8.43 7.68
N LEU A 89 16.29 -9.20 8.22
CA LEU A 89 16.47 -9.36 9.66
C LEU A 89 16.85 -8.04 10.34
N GLN A 90 17.79 -7.30 9.77
CA GLN A 90 18.18 -5.98 10.25
C GLN A 90 16.97 -5.02 10.27
N ARG A 91 16.14 -5.04 9.21
CA ARG A 91 14.90 -4.24 9.15
C ARG A 91 13.82 -4.72 10.11
N ALA A 92 13.79 -6.00 10.45
CA ALA A 92 12.93 -6.55 11.50
C ALA A 92 13.46 -6.26 12.92
N GLY A 93 14.56 -5.52 13.05
CA GLY A 93 15.14 -5.12 14.34
C GLY A 93 16.04 -6.19 14.98
N PHE A 94 16.52 -7.17 14.22
CA PHE A 94 17.46 -8.17 14.71
C PHE A 94 18.89 -7.66 14.59
N GLU A 95 19.67 -7.88 15.65
CA GLU A 95 21.08 -7.48 15.71
C GLU A 95 22.02 -8.66 15.39
N ARG A 96 23.22 -8.34 14.91
CA ARG A 96 24.22 -9.36 14.58
C ARG A 96 24.98 -9.77 15.84
N ALA A 97 24.89 -11.04 16.23
CA ALA A 97 25.37 -11.56 17.51
C ALA A 97 26.91 -11.51 17.68
N ASP A 98 27.68 -11.41 16.58
CA ASP A 98 29.14 -11.31 16.62
C ASP A 98 29.67 -9.96 17.17
N LYS A 99 28.79 -8.97 17.37
CA LYS A 99 29.16 -7.64 17.91
C LYS A 99 28.90 -7.46 19.40
N THR A 100 28.03 -8.25 20.03
CA THR A 100 27.57 -8.02 21.41
C THR A 100 28.19 -8.97 22.43
N GLY A 101 28.74 -10.12 22.00
CA GLY A 101 29.33 -11.11 22.91
C GLY A 101 28.34 -11.73 23.90
N SER A 102 27.04 -11.51 23.73
CA SER A 102 25.97 -12.12 24.51
C SER A 102 25.20 -13.14 23.68
N ASP A 103 24.88 -14.29 24.28
CA ASP A 103 23.94 -15.30 23.76
C ASP A 103 22.47 -14.80 23.82
N ASP A 104 22.24 -13.49 23.75
CA ASP A 104 20.91 -12.90 24.00
C ASP A 104 19.91 -13.17 22.88
N ASP A 105 18.67 -13.40 23.32
CA ASP A 105 17.47 -13.51 22.52
C ASP A 105 17.24 -12.26 21.65
N GLY A 106 16.97 -12.45 20.35
CA GLY A 106 16.69 -11.37 19.38
C GLY A 106 17.83 -11.05 18.40
N GLY A 107 18.81 -11.93 18.26
CA GLY A 107 19.94 -11.78 17.34
C GLY A 107 19.95 -12.75 16.15
N TYR A 108 20.83 -12.50 15.19
CA TYR A 108 21.20 -13.45 14.15
C TYR A 108 22.72 -13.60 14.04
N GLU A 109 23.16 -14.78 13.61
CA GLU A 109 24.57 -15.12 13.39
C GLU A 109 24.76 -15.60 11.94
N VAL A 110 25.75 -15.04 11.25
CA VAL A 110 26.13 -15.45 9.89
C VAL A 110 27.47 -16.17 9.92
N LYS A 111 27.50 -17.42 9.45
CA LYS A 111 28.72 -18.26 9.36
C LYS A 111 28.82 -18.88 7.97
N GLY A 112 29.73 -18.38 7.13
CA GLY A 112 29.84 -18.80 5.73
C GLY A 112 28.52 -18.57 4.99
N ASN A 113 27.96 -19.61 4.38
CA ASN A 113 26.68 -19.54 3.67
C ASN A 113 25.48 -19.92 4.56
N ARG A 114 25.57 -19.71 5.87
CA ARG A 114 24.51 -20.05 6.84
C ARG A 114 24.14 -18.83 7.66
N VAL A 115 22.85 -18.63 7.88
CA VAL A 115 22.33 -17.71 8.90
C VAL A 115 21.55 -18.48 9.95
N THR A 116 21.82 -18.19 11.22
CA THR A 116 21.06 -18.69 12.38
C THR A 116 20.35 -17.52 13.01
N ILE A 117 19.05 -17.62 13.21
CA ILE A 117 18.16 -16.58 13.70
C ILE A 117 17.62 -17.05 15.04
N ARG A 118 17.83 -16.25 16.09
CA ARG A 118 17.33 -16.53 17.45
C ARG A 118 16.31 -15.46 17.83
N PRO A 119 15.02 -15.64 17.50
CA PRO A 119 14.01 -14.65 17.83
C PRO A 119 13.74 -14.62 19.33
N LYS A 120 13.36 -13.45 19.85
CA LYS A 120 12.92 -13.31 21.26
C LYS A 120 11.69 -14.15 21.60
N ILE A 121 10.91 -14.49 20.59
CA ILE A 121 9.68 -15.28 20.68
C ILE A 121 9.63 -16.20 19.47
N GLY A 122 9.47 -17.50 19.71
CA GLY A 122 9.41 -18.53 18.68
C GLY A 122 10.68 -19.36 18.59
N ASP A 123 10.66 -20.32 17.68
CA ASP A 123 11.76 -21.27 17.50
C ASP A 123 12.93 -20.62 16.77
N ALA A 124 14.16 -21.06 17.08
CA ALA A 124 15.33 -20.62 16.34
C ALA A 124 15.31 -21.21 14.92
N LEU A 125 15.72 -20.42 13.94
CA LEU A 125 15.74 -20.82 12.54
C LEU A 125 17.17 -20.81 12.00
N ARG A 126 17.57 -21.90 11.35
CA ARG A 126 18.85 -22.00 10.66
C ARG A 126 18.60 -22.23 9.17
N LEU A 127 19.14 -21.34 8.36
CA LEU A 127 19.00 -21.32 6.91
C LEU A 127 20.38 -21.56 6.28
N ASP A 128 20.50 -22.61 5.46
CA ASP A 128 21.71 -22.90 4.70
C ASP A 128 21.52 -22.51 3.22
N PHE A 129 22.54 -21.89 2.63
CA PHE A 129 22.52 -21.41 1.25
C PHE A 129 23.60 -22.08 0.40
N ALA A 130 23.29 -22.28 -0.87
CA ALA A 130 24.27 -22.63 -1.90
C ALA A 130 24.14 -21.67 -3.07
N LYS A 131 25.21 -20.95 -3.39
CA LYS A 131 25.22 -19.86 -4.38
C LYS A 131 24.16 -18.80 -4.03
N ASN A 132 23.06 -18.73 -4.77
CA ASN A 132 21.96 -17.76 -4.59
C ASN A 132 20.61 -18.46 -4.36
N SER A 133 20.61 -19.61 -3.69
CA SER A 133 19.40 -20.34 -3.35
C SER A 133 19.46 -20.90 -1.92
N LEU A 134 18.32 -20.83 -1.24
CA LEU A 134 18.09 -21.44 0.05
C LEU A 134 17.99 -22.96 -0.14
N THR A 135 18.86 -23.74 0.48
CA THR A 135 18.90 -25.21 0.29
C THR A 135 18.28 -25.97 1.45
N ARG A 136 18.33 -25.42 2.66
CA ARG A 136 17.89 -26.12 3.86
C ARG A 136 17.37 -25.17 4.92
N ILE A 137 16.30 -25.57 5.61
CA ILE A 137 15.72 -24.86 6.75
C ILE A 137 15.67 -25.82 7.93
N VAL A 138 16.21 -25.42 9.07
CA VAL A 138 16.14 -26.17 10.33
C VAL A 138 15.55 -25.28 11.41
N LYS A 139 14.49 -25.76 12.06
CA LYS A 139 13.82 -25.15 13.20
C LYS A 139 14.30 -25.84 14.48
N ASP A 140 14.65 -25.12 15.53
CA ASP A 140 15.07 -25.69 16.82
C ASP A 140 14.02 -25.36 17.88
N PRO A 141 13.34 -26.36 18.51
CA PRO A 141 13.67 -27.80 18.60
C PRO A 141 13.06 -28.74 17.54
N GLY A 142 12.50 -28.23 16.43
CA GLY A 142 11.69 -29.01 15.47
C GLY A 142 12.42 -29.84 14.38
N GLY A 143 13.72 -29.69 14.18
CA GLY A 143 14.45 -30.34 13.08
C GLY A 143 14.28 -29.65 11.72
N GLU A 144 14.54 -30.37 10.63
CA GLU A 144 14.43 -29.84 9.26
C GLU A 144 12.96 -29.65 8.83
N THR A 145 12.67 -28.58 8.10
CA THR A 145 11.31 -28.22 7.66
C THR A 145 11.30 -27.74 6.20
N ASP A 146 10.19 -27.95 5.51
CA ASP A 146 10.00 -27.53 4.11
C ASP A 146 9.66 -26.03 3.99
N GLU A 147 9.31 -25.39 5.10
CA GLU A 147 9.04 -23.95 5.14
C GLU A 147 9.29 -23.33 6.51
N ALA A 148 9.54 -22.02 6.49
CA ALA A 148 9.54 -21.16 7.67
C ALA A 148 9.14 -19.73 7.31
N TRP A 149 8.87 -18.91 8.33
CA TRP A 149 8.59 -17.49 8.17
C TRP A 149 9.67 -16.68 8.86
N LEU A 150 10.23 -15.71 8.13
CA LEU A 150 11.10 -14.72 8.72
C LEU A 150 10.28 -13.76 9.60
N PRO A 151 10.89 -13.20 10.66
CA PRO A 151 10.28 -12.15 11.46
C PRO A 151 9.77 -11.00 10.58
N ALA A 152 8.57 -10.50 10.90
CA ALA A 152 7.95 -9.42 10.15
C ALA A 152 8.70 -8.09 10.37
N GLU A 153 8.89 -7.34 9.29
CA GLU A 153 9.49 -6.01 9.30
C GLU A 153 8.53 -5.01 9.97
N LEU A 154 9.05 -4.19 10.90
CA LEU A 154 8.29 -3.08 11.46
C LEU A 154 8.23 -1.97 10.41
N VAL A 155 7.03 -1.64 9.95
CA VAL A 155 6.79 -0.57 8.97
C VAL A 155 6.83 0.77 9.69
N THR A 156 5.97 0.95 10.70
CA THR A 156 5.88 2.20 11.46
C THR A 156 5.14 2.01 12.78
N SER A 157 5.24 3.00 13.67
CA SER A 157 4.41 3.12 14.87
C SER A 157 3.35 4.20 14.70
N LEU A 158 2.11 3.90 15.07
CA LEU A 158 1.01 4.84 15.16
C LEU A 158 1.00 5.47 16.57
N SER A 159 1.34 6.75 16.68
CA SER A 159 1.14 7.49 17.93
C SER A 159 0.56 8.87 17.62
N ASP A 160 -0.73 9.05 17.91
CA ASP A 160 -1.50 10.24 17.55
C ASP A 160 -1.47 10.62 16.06
N GLN A 161 -2.30 11.61 15.67
CA GLN A 161 -2.47 12.09 14.29
C GLN A 161 -1.17 12.48 13.57
N THR A 162 -0.07 12.61 14.30
CA THR A 162 1.27 12.82 13.78
C THR A 162 2.06 11.53 13.83
N ARG A 163 2.40 10.96 12.68
CA ARG A 163 3.23 9.75 12.61
C ARG A 163 4.58 9.98 13.30
N GLU A 164 4.83 9.27 14.39
CA GLU A 164 6.09 9.33 15.12
C GLU A 164 6.94 8.09 14.82
N LYS A 165 8.18 8.32 14.39
CA LYS A 165 9.22 7.29 14.48
C LYS A 165 9.92 7.45 15.82
N ARG A 166 10.00 6.37 16.59
CA ARG A 166 10.68 6.38 17.89
C ARG A 166 11.87 5.44 17.86
N ARG A 167 13.07 6.02 18.01
CA ARG A 167 14.29 5.27 18.30
C ARG A 167 14.65 5.45 19.76
N LEU A 168 14.18 4.52 20.58
CA LEU A 168 14.36 4.57 22.02
C LEU A 168 15.83 4.40 22.39
N VAL A 169 16.29 5.21 23.33
CA VAL A 169 17.66 5.17 23.88
C VAL A 169 17.63 5.13 25.39
N GLU A 170 18.52 4.36 26.00
CA GLU A 170 18.76 4.40 27.44
C GLU A 170 19.82 5.46 27.78
N TYR A 171 19.95 5.83 29.06
CA TYR A 171 20.97 6.78 29.51
C TYR A 171 22.39 6.39 29.06
N LYS A 172 22.70 5.09 29.08
CA LYS A 172 24.01 4.55 28.67
C LYS A 172 24.32 4.76 27.19
N ASP A 173 23.28 4.91 26.36
CA ASP A 173 23.39 5.10 24.91
C ASP A 173 23.55 6.58 24.55
N LEU A 174 23.32 7.50 25.50
CA LEU A 174 23.48 8.94 25.30
C LEU A 174 24.98 9.31 25.31
N PRO A 175 25.54 9.85 24.22
CA PRO A 175 26.92 10.31 24.22
C PRO A 175 27.12 11.42 25.25
N LYS A 176 28.24 11.40 25.97
CA LYS A 176 28.56 12.44 26.96
C LYS A 176 28.48 13.86 26.37
N ILE A 177 28.97 14.02 25.14
CA ILE A 177 28.93 15.30 24.41
C ILE A 177 27.49 15.83 24.21
N LEU A 178 26.51 14.93 24.10
CA LEU A 178 25.11 15.29 23.95
C LEU A 178 24.48 15.68 25.28
N VAL A 179 24.77 14.89 26.33
CA VAL A 179 24.33 15.19 27.69
C VAL A 179 24.85 16.56 28.12
N ASP A 180 26.14 16.83 27.91
CA ASP A 180 26.78 18.11 28.21
C ASP A 180 26.15 19.26 27.40
N ALA A 181 25.88 19.05 26.10
CA ALA A 181 25.26 20.06 25.24
C ALA A 181 23.83 20.39 25.69
N LEU A 182 23.04 19.36 26.01
CA LEU A 182 21.67 19.50 26.48
C LEU A 182 21.59 20.24 27.81
N ILE A 183 22.39 19.83 28.80
CA ILE A 183 22.42 20.48 30.12
C ILE A 183 22.92 21.92 30.00
N SER A 184 23.94 22.17 29.17
CA SER A 184 24.44 23.54 28.93
C SER A 184 23.40 24.46 28.30
N ALA A 185 22.58 23.92 27.40
CA ALA A 185 21.57 24.66 26.64
C ALA A 185 20.26 24.88 27.42
N GLU A 186 19.78 23.86 28.11
CA GLU A 186 18.44 23.82 28.71
C GLU A 186 18.48 23.96 30.23
N ASP A 187 19.45 23.36 30.93
CA ASP A 187 19.43 23.22 32.40
C ASP A 187 20.79 23.01 33.09
N GLN A 188 21.55 24.09 33.28
CA GLN A 188 22.95 24.05 33.74
C GLN A 188 23.18 23.39 35.11
N HIS A 189 22.18 23.45 36.00
CA HIS A 189 22.23 22.89 37.35
C HIS A 189 21.41 21.60 37.49
N PHE A 190 21.11 20.92 36.37
CA PHE A 190 20.19 19.78 36.33
C PHE A 190 20.49 18.73 37.39
N PHE A 191 21.75 18.38 37.60
CA PHE A 191 22.13 17.35 38.58
C PHE A 191 22.14 17.80 40.04
N THR A 192 22.04 19.11 40.32
CA THR A 192 22.16 19.65 41.68
C THR A 192 20.83 20.15 42.26
N HIS A 193 19.85 20.52 41.42
CA HIS A 193 18.55 21.00 41.89
C HIS A 193 17.50 19.87 42.02
N TRP A 194 16.39 20.13 42.72
CA TRP A 194 15.28 19.18 42.90
C TRP A 194 14.06 19.59 42.07
N GLY A 195 14.10 19.39 40.76
CA GLY A 195 13.01 19.75 39.84
C GLY A 195 12.87 21.25 39.50
N VAL A 196 13.26 22.16 40.38
CA VAL A 196 13.25 23.62 40.15
C VAL A 196 14.63 24.20 40.46
N ASP A 197 15.16 25.07 39.59
CA ASP A 197 16.38 25.84 39.85
C ASP A 197 16.02 27.20 40.51
N PRO A 198 16.33 27.40 41.80
CA PRO A 198 16.02 28.64 42.51
C PRO A 198 16.79 29.86 41.99
N VAL A 199 18.03 29.64 41.50
CA VAL A 199 18.90 30.72 40.99
C VAL A 199 18.30 31.27 39.69
N ARG A 200 17.84 30.39 38.80
CA ARG A 200 17.14 30.80 37.56
C ARG A 200 15.80 31.46 37.84
N LEU A 201 15.05 30.95 38.84
CA LEU A 201 13.75 31.51 39.21
C LEU A 201 13.88 32.96 39.74
N ILE A 202 14.82 33.19 40.65
CA ILE A 202 15.10 34.52 41.21
C ILE A 202 15.64 35.46 40.11
N GLY A 203 16.57 34.98 39.27
CA GLY A 203 17.11 35.77 38.17
C GLY A 203 16.04 36.24 37.18
N ALA A 204 15.08 35.38 36.86
CA ALA A 204 13.97 35.73 35.98
C ALA A 204 12.95 36.67 36.63
N LEU A 205 12.67 36.51 37.92
CA LEU A 205 11.81 37.43 38.67
C LEU A 205 12.39 38.85 38.66
N LEU A 206 13.69 38.99 38.92
CA LEU A 206 14.41 40.27 38.88
C LEU A 206 14.43 40.89 37.48
N HIS A 207 14.52 40.06 36.43
CA HIS A 207 14.47 40.53 35.04
C HIS A 207 13.05 40.98 34.63
N SER A 208 12.01 40.28 35.09
CA SER A 208 10.61 40.60 34.78
C SER A 208 10.15 41.91 35.44
N LEU A 209 10.71 42.26 36.61
CA LEU A 209 10.45 43.52 37.31
C LEU A 209 11.04 44.75 36.59
N ARG A 210 11.97 44.56 35.64
CA ARG A 210 12.59 45.63 34.82
C ARG A 210 11.86 45.91 33.50
N GLY A 211 10.61 45.46 33.34
CA GLY A 211 9.72 45.91 32.25
C GLY A 211 9.70 45.07 30.97
N SER A 212 10.26 43.86 30.95
CA SER A 212 10.12 42.95 29.80
C SER A 212 8.88 42.06 29.93
N THR A 213 7.96 42.10 28.95
CA THR A 213 6.76 41.24 28.87
C THR A 213 7.03 39.80 28.42
N ARG A 214 8.30 39.42 28.19
CA ARG A 214 8.68 38.06 27.80
C ARG A 214 9.13 37.25 29.01
N VAL A 215 8.33 36.24 29.37
CA VAL A 215 8.75 35.12 30.22
C VAL A 215 9.72 34.27 29.42
N ALA A 216 11.01 34.58 29.48
CA ALA A 216 12.07 33.87 28.75
C ALA A 216 12.61 32.68 29.58
N GLY A 217 12.40 31.44 29.10
CA GLY A 217 13.32 30.30 29.23
C GLY A 217 13.81 29.86 30.63
N THR A 218 12.96 29.76 31.64
CA THR A 218 13.35 29.33 33.02
C THR A 218 13.01 27.89 33.38
N SER A 219 12.41 27.13 32.47
CA SER A 219 11.94 25.78 32.82
C SER A 219 13.09 24.77 32.82
N THR A 220 13.21 24.02 33.90
CA THR A 220 14.17 22.90 34.05
C THR A 220 13.79 21.73 33.14
N ILE A 221 14.71 20.81 32.87
CA ILE A 221 14.44 19.60 32.09
C ILE A 221 13.26 18.82 32.68
N THR A 222 13.22 18.67 34.01
CA THR A 222 12.14 17.98 34.72
C THR A 222 10.79 18.69 34.55
N GLN A 223 10.75 20.03 34.56
CA GLN A 223 9.51 20.78 34.29
C GLN A 223 9.06 20.62 32.83
N GLN A 224 10.00 20.58 31.89
CA GLN A 224 9.69 20.38 30.48
C GLN A 224 9.16 18.96 30.24
N LEU A 225 9.75 17.95 30.88
CA LEU A 225 9.23 16.58 30.88
C LEU A 225 7.82 16.51 31.47
N ALA A 226 7.61 17.12 32.65
CA ALA A 226 6.29 17.17 33.28
C ALA A 226 5.23 17.81 32.37
N ARG A 227 5.60 18.91 31.70
CA ARG A 227 4.73 19.63 30.75
C ARG A 227 4.37 18.76 29.56
N ASN A 228 5.35 18.16 28.90
CA ASN A 228 5.13 17.42 27.66
C ASN A 228 4.42 16.08 27.93
N PHE A 229 4.76 15.43 29.04
CA PHE A 229 4.30 14.07 29.31
C PHE A 229 2.97 13.99 30.05
N PHE A 230 2.56 15.00 30.83
CA PHE A 230 1.36 14.89 31.69
C PHE A 230 0.32 16.00 31.51
N LEU A 231 0.63 17.09 30.80
CA LEU A 231 -0.21 18.29 30.78
C LEU A 231 -0.64 18.67 29.36
N THR A 232 -1.77 19.35 29.28
CA THR A 232 -2.28 19.91 28.03
C THR A 232 -1.49 21.15 27.57
N PRO A 233 -1.49 21.50 26.27
CA PRO A 233 -0.69 22.61 25.73
C PRO A 233 -1.08 24.03 26.19
N ASP A 234 -2.08 24.21 27.05
CA ASP A 234 -2.65 25.51 27.42
C ASP A 234 -1.68 26.41 28.19
N ARG A 235 -1.46 27.65 27.73
CA ARG A 235 -0.55 28.59 28.43
C ARG A 235 -1.26 29.27 29.60
N SER A 236 -1.39 28.56 30.72
CA SER A 236 -1.99 29.08 31.95
C SER A 236 -1.02 29.09 33.14
N ILE A 237 -1.20 30.05 34.06
CA ILE A 237 -0.45 30.09 35.35
C ILE A 237 -0.77 28.83 36.17
N ARG A 238 -2.01 28.34 36.10
CA ARG A 238 -2.43 27.08 36.73
C ARG A 238 -1.63 25.90 36.20
N ARG A 239 -1.46 25.79 34.87
CA ARG A 239 -0.58 24.78 34.27
C ARG A 239 0.85 24.95 34.79
N LYS A 240 1.38 26.18 34.85
CA LYS A 240 2.77 26.38 35.31
C LYS A 240 3.00 25.96 36.76
N ILE A 241 2.05 26.22 37.66
CA ILE A 241 2.11 25.73 39.05
C ILE A 241 2.04 24.20 39.07
N THR A 242 1.22 23.61 38.21
CA THR A 242 1.08 22.15 38.07
C THR A 242 2.37 21.50 37.54
N GLU A 243 3.04 22.11 36.54
CA GLU A 243 4.35 21.68 36.03
C GLU A 243 5.40 21.63 37.16
N VAL A 244 5.45 22.68 37.99
CA VAL A 244 6.38 22.75 39.13
C VAL A 244 6.07 21.64 40.14
N PHE A 245 4.81 21.46 40.51
CA PHE A 245 4.42 20.41 41.45
C PHE A 245 4.73 19.00 40.92
N LEU A 246 4.39 18.72 39.66
CA LEU A 246 4.73 17.46 38.99
C LEU A 246 6.24 17.23 38.92
N SER A 247 7.04 18.27 38.69
CA SER A 247 8.50 18.13 38.65
C SER A 247 9.08 17.62 39.97
N PHE A 248 8.54 18.08 41.11
CA PHE A 248 8.93 17.54 42.43
C PHE A 248 8.53 16.08 42.60
N LEU A 249 7.32 15.71 42.18
CA LEU A 249 6.86 14.31 42.26
C LEU A 249 7.69 13.37 41.40
N LEU A 250 8.08 13.80 40.21
CA LEU A 250 8.95 13.02 39.33
C LEU A 250 10.34 12.83 39.94
N GLU A 251 10.94 13.89 40.50
CA GLU A 251 12.27 13.83 41.13
C GLU A 251 12.29 13.02 42.43
N GLN A 252 11.16 12.86 43.11
CA GLN A 252 11.05 11.96 44.26
C GLN A 252 11.05 10.48 43.85
N ARG A 253 10.64 10.18 42.62
CA ARG A 253 10.36 8.81 42.14
C ARG A 253 11.39 8.29 41.16
N LEU A 254 12.05 9.18 40.44
CA LEU A 254 12.96 8.87 39.36
C LEU A 254 14.33 9.47 39.65
N THR A 255 15.37 8.74 39.29
CA THR A 255 16.73 9.27 39.30
C THR A 255 16.92 10.30 38.19
N LYS A 256 17.91 11.19 38.34
CA LYS A 256 18.28 12.16 37.29
C LYS A 256 18.56 11.50 35.93
N GLN A 257 19.17 10.32 35.95
CA GLN A 257 19.45 9.55 34.74
C GLN A 257 18.16 9.05 34.07
N GLN A 258 17.19 8.57 34.86
CA GLN A 258 15.88 8.17 34.35
C GLN A 258 15.11 9.38 33.79
N ILE A 259 15.12 10.52 34.48
CA ILE A 259 14.49 11.76 33.99
C ILE A 259 15.12 12.18 32.65
N LEU A 260 16.45 12.16 32.55
CA LEU A 260 17.14 12.53 31.32
C LEU A 260 16.83 11.53 30.19
N THR A 261 16.79 10.22 30.50
CA THR A 261 16.39 9.18 29.54
C THR A 261 15.00 9.44 29.01
N MET A 262 14.04 9.72 29.90
CA MET A 262 12.67 9.98 29.49
C MET A 262 12.57 11.25 28.64
N TYR A 263 13.21 12.33 29.08
CA TYR A 263 13.26 13.56 28.33
C TYR A 263 13.91 13.39 26.95
N ALA A 264 15.00 12.62 26.87
CA ALA A 264 15.73 12.39 25.64
C ALA A 264 14.93 11.59 24.60
N ASN A 265 13.96 10.79 25.02
CA ASN A 265 13.06 10.06 24.13
C ASN A 265 11.78 10.85 23.78
N GLU A 266 11.38 11.80 24.62
CA GLU A 266 10.07 12.48 24.52
C GLU A 266 10.13 13.87 23.87
N VAL A 267 11.27 14.55 23.95
CA VAL A 267 11.35 15.96 23.52
C VAL A 267 10.98 16.14 22.05
N TYR A 268 10.02 17.02 21.75
CA TYR A 268 9.64 17.36 20.37
C TYR A 268 10.74 18.18 19.70
N MET A 269 11.32 17.66 18.62
CA MET A 269 12.49 18.25 17.94
C MET A 269 12.18 18.77 16.54
N GLY A 270 10.95 18.59 16.07
CA GLY A 270 10.43 19.26 14.87
C GLY A 270 9.69 18.30 13.94
N GLN A 271 9.31 18.82 12.77
CA GLN A 271 8.66 18.05 11.72
C GLN A 271 9.62 17.85 10.54
N ARG A 272 9.73 16.61 10.06
CA ARG A 272 10.47 16.24 8.84
C ARG A 272 9.51 15.55 7.87
N GLY A 273 9.10 16.27 6.82
CA GLY A 273 8.05 15.79 5.91
C GLY A 273 6.73 15.60 6.66
N SER A 274 6.12 14.43 6.53
CA SER A 274 4.87 14.06 7.22
C SER A 274 5.07 13.47 8.63
N PHE A 275 6.31 13.31 9.10
CA PHE A 275 6.61 12.68 10.38
C PHE A 275 7.09 13.69 11.43
N SER A 276 6.62 13.53 12.67
CA SER A 276 7.11 14.23 13.84
C SER A 276 8.41 13.56 14.32
N VAL A 277 9.40 14.40 14.60
CA VAL A 277 10.72 14.00 15.09
C VAL A 277 10.73 14.21 16.59
N ASN A 278 10.56 13.14 17.34
CA ASN A 278 10.56 13.14 18.80
C ASN A 278 11.75 12.34 19.34
N GLY A 279 12.44 12.94 20.29
CA GLY A 279 13.61 12.37 20.93
C GLY A 279 14.89 12.45 20.09
N PHE A 280 16.03 12.31 20.78
CA PHE A 280 17.35 12.50 20.18
C PHE A 280 17.76 11.38 19.24
N GLY A 281 17.36 10.14 19.53
CA GLY A 281 17.65 8.99 18.68
C GLY A 281 17.06 9.18 17.27
N GLU A 282 15.79 9.58 17.20
CA GLU A 282 15.14 9.89 15.93
C GLU A 282 15.69 11.18 15.32
N ALA A 283 15.93 12.23 16.11
CA ALA A 283 16.47 13.47 15.58
C ALA A 283 17.87 13.32 14.95
N ALA A 284 18.73 12.48 15.51
CA ALA A 284 20.04 12.17 14.92
C ALA A 284 19.90 11.50 13.54
N ALA A 285 18.99 10.53 13.42
CA ALA A 285 18.69 9.87 12.15
C ALA A 285 18.03 10.85 11.17
N ALA A 286 17.02 11.59 11.61
CA ALA A 286 16.23 12.49 10.79
C ALA A 286 17.04 13.70 10.31
N TYR A 287 17.88 14.32 11.14
CA TYR A 287 18.66 15.52 10.76
C TYR A 287 20.04 15.23 10.20
N PHE A 288 20.70 14.15 10.62
CA PHE A 288 22.10 13.86 10.23
C PHE A 288 22.30 12.50 9.57
N GLY A 289 21.28 11.63 9.54
CA GLY A 289 21.38 10.29 8.97
C GLY A 289 22.32 9.38 9.76
N LYS A 290 22.43 9.60 11.08
CA LYS A 290 23.38 8.92 11.97
C LYS A 290 22.68 8.30 13.17
N ASP A 291 23.30 7.26 13.71
CA ASP A 291 22.98 6.75 15.04
C ASP A 291 23.47 7.72 16.11
N LEU A 292 22.81 7.72 17.26
CA LEU A 292 23.12 8.66 18.33
C LEU A 292 24.58 8.52 18.80
N ALA A 293 25.11 7.30 18.84
CA ALA A 293 26.51 7.04 19.17
C ALA A 293 27.53 7.68 18.19
N GLY A 294 27.12 7.97 16.96
CA GLY A 294 27.97 8.50 15.89
C GLY A 294 27.89 10.01 15.68
N ILE A 295 27.13 10.74 16.51
CA ILE A 295 27.00 12.20 16.36
C ILE A 295 28.27 12.92 16.80
N THR A 296 28.56 14.04 16.16
CA THR A 296 29.71 14.91 16.46
C THR A 296 29.32 16.03 17.42
N LEU A 297 30.31 16.72 18.00
CA LEU A 297 30.08 17.85 18.91
C LEU A 297 29.22 18.99 18.29
N PRO A 298 29.46 19.45 17.05
CA PRO A 298 28.58 20.42 16.40
C PRO A 298 27.13 19.92 16.25
N GLU A 299 26.96 18.64 15.90
CA GLU A 299 25.63 18.03 15.71
C GLU A 299 24.88 17.91 17.04
N ALA A 300 25.56 17.48 18.11
CA ALA A 300 25.02 17.44 19.46
C ALA A 300 24.56 18.83 19.95
N ALA A 301 25.39 19.87 19.73
CA ALA A 301 25.04 21.25 20.04
C ALA A 301 23.87 21.77 19.19
N THR A 302 23.76 21.34 17.92
CA THR A 302 22.61 21.65 17.09
C THR A 302 21.34 20.98 17.62
N LEU A 303 21.37 19.67 17.92
CA LEU A 303 20.22 18.94 18.46
C LEU A 303 19.70 19.58 19.75
N ALA A 304 20.58 19.89 20.70
CA ALA A 304 20.21 20.62 21.92
C ALA A 304 19.67 22.03 21.62
N GLY A 305 20.23 22.71 20.61
CA GLY A 305 19.83 24.06 20.22
C GLY A 305 18.45 24.18 19.57
N ILE A 306 17.91 23.10 19.00
CA ILE A 306 16.63 23.09 18.28
C ILE A 306 15.43 23.15 19.24
N ILE A 307 15.56 22.55 20.42
CA ILE A 307 14.48 22.30 21.40
C ILE A 307 13.58 23.51 21.69
N PRO A 308 14.09 24.75 21.85
CA PRO A 308 13.23 25.88 22.20
C PRO A 308 12.28 26.33 21.08
N ALA A 309 12.62 26.05 19.80
CA ALA A 309 11.81 26.46 18.65
C ALA A 309 11.97 25.50 17.45
N PRO A 310 11.52 24.24 17.59
CA PRO A 310 11.89 23.14 16.70
C PRO A 310 11.36 23.30 15.26
N ASN A 311 10.13 23.77 15.09
CA ASN A 311 9.52 24.06 13.78
C ASN A 311 9.68 25.52 13.32
N GLY A 312 10.21 26.36 14.22
CA GLY A 312 10.34 27.80 14.01
C GLY A 312 11.80 28.17 13.76
N LYS A 313 12.23 29.26 14.39
CA LYS A 313 13.50 29.94 14.13
C LYS A 313 14.75 29.06 14.24
N PHE A 314 14.73 27.97 15.01
CA PHE A 314 15.91 27.10 15.21
C PHE A 314 15.88 25.83 14.37
N SER A 315 14.87 25.66 13.50
CA SER A 315 14.84 24.54 12.56
C SER A 315 16.06 24.61 11.61
N PRO A 316 16.93 23.59 11.57
CA PRO A 316 18.11 23.59 10.70
C PRO A 316 17.73 23.42 9.22
N VAL A 317 16.50 22.98 8.94
CA VAL A 317 15.95 22.83 7.59
C VAL A 317 15.36 24.15 7.09
N LYS A 318 14.53 24.82 7.90
CA LYS A 318 13.84 26.05 7.48
C LYS A 318 14.71 27.30 7.63
N HIS A 319 15.55 27.36 8.66
CA HIS A 319 16.35 28.54 9.02
C HIS A 319 17.78 28.14 9.40
N PRO A 320 18.59 27.65 8.43
CA PRO A 320 19.93 27.10 8.70
C PRO A 320 20.88 28.09 9.39
N ASP A 321 20.83 29.37 9.03
CA ASP A 321 21.71 30.40 9.62
C ASP A 321 21.38 30.69 11.10
N GLU A 322 20.10 30.67 11.46
CA GLU A 322 19.65 30.85 12.83
C GLU A 322 19.92 29.61 13.67
N ALA A 323 19.73 28.41 13.09
CA ALA A 323 20.13 27.16 13.72
C ALA A 323 21.64 27.11 13.97
N LYS A 324 22.47 27.58 13.02
CA LYS A 324 23.93 27.68 13.17
C LYS A 324 24.32 28.66 14.28
N ARG A 325 23.68 29.83 14.36
CA ARG A 325 23.90 30.79 15.45
C ARG A 325 23.50 30.19 16.80
N ARG A 326 22.38 29.50 16.88
CA ARG A 326 21.90 28.84 18.11
C ARG A 326 22.85 27.72 18.55
N ARG A 327 23.31 26.87 17.63
CA ARG A 327 24.36 25.87 17.86
C ARG A 327 25.61 26.50 18.47
N ASN A 328 26.10 27.60 17.89
CA ASN A 328 27.31 28.28 18.38
C ASN A 328 27.11 28.87 19.78
N ALA A 329 25.90 29.33 20.12
CA ALA A 329 25.58 29.77 21.48
C ALA A 329 25.60 28.61 22.49
N VAL A 330 25.13 27.42 22.10
CA VAL A 330 25.23 26.21 22.93
C VAL A 330 26.70 25.80 23.12
N LEU A 331 27.50 25.79 22.05
CA LEU A 331 28.94 25.51 22.13
C LEU A 331 29.67 26.48 23.07
N LEU A 332 29.32 27.77 23.03
CA LEU A 332 29.89 28.77 23.93
C LEU A 332 29.52 28.46 25.39
N ALA A 333 28.26 28.10 25.67
CA ALA A 333 27.83 27.72 27.01
C ALA A 333 28.58 26.48 27.52
N MET A 334 28.77 25.46 26.68
CA MET A 334 29.56 24.26 27.01
C MET A 334 31.01 24.61 27.34
N ARG A 335 31.62 25.55 26.61
CA ARG A 335 32.98 26.04 26.88
C ARG A 335 33.03 26.76 28.24
N THR A 336 32.09 27.66 28.50
CA THR A 336 32.03 28.43 29.77
C THR A 336 31.88 27.53 30.99
N LEU A 337 31.13 26.43 30.86
CA LEU A 337 30.96 25.43 31.91
C LEU A 337 32.11 24.42 31.99
N GLY A 338 33.12 24.52 31.13
CA GLY A 338 34.30 23.65 31.11
C GLY A 338 34.05 22.26 30.53
N SER A 339 32.92 22.03 29.86
CA SER A 339 32.59 20.74 29.23
C SER A 339 33.37 20.49 27.94
N ILE A 340 33.88 21.54 27.30
CA ILE A 340 34.74 21.47 26.10
C ILE A 340 35.91 22.45 26.21
N THR A 341 37.01 22.13 25.54
CA THR A 341 38.22 22.98 25.45
C THR A 341 38.05 24.11 24.43
N GLU A 342 38.90 25.13 24.51
CA GLU A 342 38.92 26.24 23.55
C GLU A 342 39.09 25.76 22.10
N LYS A 343 39.98 24.79 21.90
CA LYS A 343 40.24 24.21 20.59
C LYS A 343 38.99 23.52 20.03
N GLN A 344 38.34 22.67 20.84
CA GLN A 344 37.10 22.01 20.44
C GLN A 344 35.98 23.01 20.13
N TYR A 345 35.89 24.11 20.87
CA TYR A 345 34.93 25.18 20.62
C TYR A 345 35.15 25.83 19.24
N GLU A 346 36.38 26.27 18.93
CA GLU A 346 36.66 26.91 17.64
C GLU A 346 36.52 25.93 16.46
N ASP A 347 36.97 24.68 16.61
CA ASP A 347 36.79 23.64 15.59
C ASP A 347 35.29 23.39 15.33
N ALA A 348 34.48 23.26 16.38
CA ALA A 348 33.05 22.99 16.26
C ALA A 348 32.23 24.18 15.75
N LYS A 349 32.64 25.41 16.09
CA LYS A 349 32.04 26.66 15.63
C LYS A 349 32.27 26.85 14.12
N ASN A 350 33.44 26.48 13.63
CA ASN A 350 33.81 26.57 12.21
C ASN A 350 33.23 25.44 11.35
N ALA A 351 32.82 24.32 11.96
CA ALA A 351 32.15 23.24 11.25
C ALA A 351 30.87 23.72 10.54
N GLU A 352 30.68 23.25 9.30
CA GLU A 352 29.49 23.51 8.51
C GLU A 352 28.27 22.76 9.08
N LEU A 353 27.08 23.37 9.02
CA LEU A 353 25.83 22.71 9.41
C LEU A 353 25.25 22.01 8.19
N LYS A 354 25.51 20.71 8.05
CA LYS A 354 24.94 19.87 6.98
C LYS A 354 23.75 19.09 7.52
N VAL A 355 22.63 19.21 6.84
CA VAL A 355 21.39 18.49 7.17
C VAL A 355 21.19 17.40 6.13
N ALA A 356 20.91 16.18 6.59
CA ALA A 356 20.66 15.04 5.71
C ALA A 356 19.43 15.31 4.79
N PRO A 357 19.43 14.79 3.55
CA PRO A 357 18.22 14.80 2.74
C PRO A 357 17.11 14.00 3.45
N ILE A 358 15.85 14.36 3.19
CA ILE A 358 14.72 13.57 3.70
C ILE A 358 14.79 12.21 3.03
N LYS A 359 15.13 11.18 3.80
CA LYS A 359 14.87 9.79 3.42
C LYS A 359 13.46 9.46 3.89
N ILE A 360 12.47 9.61 3.02
CA ILE A 360 11.23 8.84 3.20
C ILE A 360 11.68 7.41 2.97
N ASP A 361 11.65 6.56 4.00
CA ASP A 361 11.95 5.16 3.75
C ASP A 361 10.79 4.63 2.90
N VAL A 362 11.11 4.17 1.71
CA VAL A 362 10.12 3.70 0.76
C VAL A 362 9.35 2.49 1.36
N SER A 363 9.94 1.81 2.34
CA SER A 363 9.29 0.76 3.14
C SER A 363 8.16 1.26 4.06
N ASP A 364 8.09 2.56 4.39
CA ASP A 364 7.09 3.11 5.32
C ASP A 364 5.65 3.05 4.78
N ALA A 365 5.50 2.77 3.47
CA ALA A 365 4.22 2.58 2.78
C ALA A 365 3.11 3.54 3.24
N PRO A 366 3.34 4.87 3.19
CA PRO A 366 2.55 5.83 3.93
C PRO A 366 1.06 5.79 3.57
N TYR A 367 0.71 5.65 2.29
CA TYR A 367 -0.69 5.56 1.88
C TYR A 367 -1.38 4.29 2.39
N LEU A 368 -0.65 3.18 2.49
CA LEU A 368 -1.17 1.92 3.04
C LEU A 368 -1.34 2.03 4.57
N VAL A 369 -0.43 2.72 5.25
CA VAL A 369 -0.55 2.96 6.70
C VAL A 369 -1.81 3.75 7.02
N ASP A 370 -2.12 4.81 6.26
CA ASP A 370 -3.37 5.56 6.45
C ASP A 370 -4.59 4.69 6.18
N PHE A 371 -4.54 3.88 5.11
CA PHE A 371 -5.60 2.93 4.79
C PHE A 371 -5.82 1.92 5.92
N VAL A 372 -4.76 1.31 6.46
CA VAL A 372 -4.83 0.37 7.59
C VAL A 372 -5.34 1.06 8.85
N HIS A 373 -4.94 2.31 9.09
CA HIS A 373 -5.45 3.09 10.20
C HIS A 373 -6.96 3.30 10.09
N GLU A 374 -7.46 3.70 8.91
CA GLU A 374 -8.90 3.82 8.64
C GLU A 374 -9.64 2.47 8.79
N GLU A 375 -9.02 1.35 8.41
CA GLU A 375 -9.59 0.01 8.63
C GLU A 375 -9.66 -0.34 10.12
N LEU A 376 -8.62 -0.04 10.90
CA LEU A 376 -8.59 -0.30 12.35
C LEU A 376 -9.67 0.50 13.09
N LEU A 377 -9.96 1.73 12.66
CA LEU A 377 -10.97 2.59 13.29
C LEU A 377 -12.41 2.04 13.20
N ARG A 378 -12.63 0.99 12.40
CA ARG A 378 -13.92 0.28 12.37
C ARG A 378 -14.15 -0.57 13.62
N ASP A 379 -13.06 -1.03 14.24
CA ASP A 379 -13.08 -1.99 15.34
C ASP A 379 -12.47 -1.45 16.64
N TYR A 380 -11.61 -0.45 16.54
CA TYR A 380 -10.89 0.16 17.65
C TYR A 380 -11.11 1.67 17.68
N THR A 381 -11.16 2.25 18.87
CA THR A 381 -11.12 3.70 19.05
C THR A 381 -9.72 4.25 18.86
N GLU A 382 -9.59 5.53 18.54
CA GLU A 382 -8.29 6.22 18.46
C GLU A 382 -7.48 6.05 19.76
N GLU A 383 -8.16 6.10 20.91
CA GLU A 383 -7.52 5.93 22.23
C GLU A 383 -6.96 4.52 22.40
N GLU A 384 -7.67 3.48 21.94
CA GLU A 384 -7.17 2.10 21.97
C GLU A 384 -5.97 1.94 21.03
N ILE A 385 -6.03 2.47 19.81
CA ILE A 385 -4.91 2.38 18.85
C ILE A 385 -3.66 3.07 19.42
N THR A 386 -3.81 4.25 20.00
CA THR A 386 -2.68 4.99 20.55
C THR A 386 -2.18 4.40 21.86
N ASN A 387 -3.06 3.98 22.79
CA ASN A 387 -2.64 3.63 24.15
C ASN A 387 -2.47 2.13 24.42
N SER A 388 -2.91 1.25 23.51
CA SER A 388 -2.67 -0.18 23.63
C SER A 388 -1.47 -0.60 22.79
N SER A 389 -0.62 -1.49 23.33
CA SER A 389 0.57 -2.02 22.66
C SER A 389 0.21 -2.99 21.53
N LEU A 390 -0.70 -2.59 20.63
CA LEU A 390 -1.17 -3.41 19.52
C LEU A 390 -0.02 -3.67 18.56
N ARG A 391 0.04 -4.89 18.05
CA ARG A 391 0.87 -5.25 16.90
C ARG A 391 -0.08 -5.63 15.78
N VAL A 392 -0.09 -4.80 14.75
CA VAL A 392 -0.96 -4.88 13.59
C VAL A 392 -0.16 -5.51 12.46
N TYR A 393 -0.54 -6.70 12.02
CA TYR A 393 0.08 -7.41 10.91
C TYR A 393 -0.72 -7.14 9.64
N THR A 394 0.00 -6.71 8.60
CA THR A 394 -0.58 -6.34 7.30
C THR A 394 -0.12 -7.27 6.19
N SER A 395 -0.74 -7.18 5.01
CA SER A 395 -0.34 -7.89 3.80
C SER A 395 0.76 -7.19 2.99
N LEU A 396 1.27 -6.05 3.46
CA LEU A 396 2.29 -5.27 2.77
C LEU A 396 3.52 -6.12 2.47
N ASP A 397 3.94 -6.14 1.22
CA ASP A 397 5.25 -6.65 0.82
C ASP A 397 6.22 -5.46 0.65
N PRO A 398 7.22 -5.29 1.54
CA PRO A 398 8.12 -4.15 1.46
C PRO A 398 8.95 -4.11 0.18
N ALA A 399 9.23 -5.25 -0.46
CA ALA A 399 9.99 -5.32 -1.70
C ALA A 399 9.12 -4.88 -2.89
N LEU A 400 7.88 -5.35 -2.97
CA LEU A 400 6.92 -4.90 -3.99
C LEU A 400 6.56 -3.42 -3.79
N GLN A 401 6.41 -2.95 -2.55
CA GLN A 401 6.17 -1.54 -2.26
C GLN A 401 7.30 -0.65 -2.80
N ARG A 402 8.56 -1.07 -2.63
CA ARG A 402 9.71 -0.35 -3.20
C ARG A 402 9.69 -0.32 -4.71
N ALA A 403 9.43 -1.47 -5.34
CA ALA A 403 9.28 -1.56 -6.79
C ALA A 403 8.14 -0.66 -7.30
N ALA A 404 7.02 -0.59 -6.59
CA ALA A 404 5.88 0.24 -6.93
C ALA A 404 6.21 1.74 -6.86
N VAL A 405 6.82 2.21 -5.77
CA VAL A 405 7.21 3.62 -5.62
C VAL A 405 8.21 4.02 -6.70
N GLU A 406 9.22 3.20 -6.98
CA GLU A 406 10.20 3.48 -8.01
C GLU A 406 9.56 3.53 -9.41
N ALA A 407 8.67 2.58 -9.73
CA ALA A 407 7.95 2.56 -10.99
C ALA A 407 7.03 3.78 -11.18
N VAL A 408 6.35 4.22 -10.11
CA VAL A 408 5.54 5.44 -10.12
C VAL A 408 6.41 6.68 -10.36
N GLN A 409 7.54 6.81 -9.66
CA GLN A 409 8.47 7.93 -9.82
C GLN A 409 9.06 8.00 -11.24
N ASN A 410 9.58 6.87 -11.74
CA ASN A 410 10.17 6.77 -13.07
C ASN A 410 9.14 7.00 -14.17
N GLY A 411 7.95 6.40 -14.05
CA GLY A 411 6.88 6.58 -15.02
C GLY A 411 6.29 7.98 -15.00
N LEU A 412 6.20 8.65 -13.85
CA LEU A 412 5.78 10.04 -13.78
C LEU A 412 6.77 10.97 -14.49
N LYS A 413 8.07 10.77 -14.26
CA LYS A 413 9.13 11.50 -14.99
C LYS A 413 9.03 11.30 -16.51
N PHE A 414 8.71 10.08 -16.94
CA PHE A 414 8.48 9.77 -18.35
C PHE A 414 7.23 10.49 -18.91
N VAL A 415 6.15 10.57 -18.12
CA VAL A 415 4.93 11.32 -18.48
C VAL A 415 5.22 12.82 -18.59
N GLU A 416 5.90 13.41 -17.61
CA GLU A 416 6.28 14.83 -17.61
C GLU A 416 7.13 15.18 -18.83
N THR A 417 8.08 14.31 -19.19
CA THR A 417 8.91 14.47 -20.39
C THR A 417 8.07 14.49 -21.67
N GLN A 418 7.07 13.62 -21.76
CA GLN A 418 6.16 13.60 -22.92
C GLN A 418 5.25 14.82 -22.98
N ILE A 419 4.75 15.29 -21.83
CA ILE A 419 3.94 16.52 -21.76
C ILE A 419 4.78 17.73 -22.19
N ALA A 420 6.01 17.85 -21.67
CA ALA A 420 6.93 18.92 -22.04
C ALA A 420 7.24 18.92 -23.56
N ALA A 421 7.34 17.73 -24.17
CA ALA A 421 7.58 17.60 -25.61
C ALA A 421 6.40 18.07 -26.48
N GLN A 422 5.16 18.15 -25.95
CA GLN A 422 3.98 18.57 -26.71
C GLN A 422 3.91 20.09 -27.01
N LYS A 423 4.91 20.89 -26.59
CA LYS A 423 5.03 22.34 -26.86
C LYS A 423 3.81 23.21 -26.50
N LYS A 424 2.87 22.71 -25.69
CA LYS A 424 1.83 23.54 -25.06
C LYS A 424 2.44 24.18 -23.81
N LYS A 425 2.50 25.51 -23.77
CA LYS A 425 2.78 26.27 -22.54
C LYS A 425 1.71 25.90 -21.51
N GLN A 426 2.01 24.94 -20.64
CA GLN A 426 1.31 24.82 -19.37
C GLN A 426 1.85 25.96 -18.51
N SER A 427 0.99 26.73 -17.82
CA SER A 427 1.50 27.79 -16.95
C SER A 427 2.29 27.16 -15.82
N ASP A 428 3.43 27.77 -15.47
CA ASP A 428 4.31 27.27 -14.40
C ASP A 428 3.59 27.20 -13.03
N ASP A 429 2.44 27.88 -12.89
CA ASP A 429 1.62 27.92 -11.67
C ASP A 429 0.67 26.71 -11.47
N LEU A 430 0.50 25.83 -12.47
CA LEU A 430 -0.43 24.71 -12.37
C LEU A 430 0.24 23.46 -11.79
N PRO A 431 -0.42 22.73 -10.85
CA PRO A 431 0.17 21.53 -10.24
C PRO A 431 0.46 20.45 -11.29
N GLY A 432 1.59 19.75 -11.16
CA GLY A 432 2.02 18.70 -12.08
C GLY A 432 1.10 17.46 -12.08
N PRO A 433 1.28 16.53 -13.05
CA PRO A 433 0.52 15.29 -13.08
C PRO A 433 0.81 14.45 -11.83
N GLN A 434 -0.15 13.61 -11.46
CA GLN A 434 -0.07 12.67 -10.37
C GLN A 434 -0.14 11.25 -10.92
N ALA A 435 0.42 10.31 -10.18
CA ALA A 435 0.38 8.90 -10.51
C ALA A 435 0.12 8.06 -9.25
N ALA A 436 -0.58 6.95 -9.43
CA ALA A 436 -0.92 6.01 -8.37
C ALA A 436 -0.82 4.58 -8.88
N LEU A 437 -0.47 3.65 -7.99
CA LEU A 437 -0.42 2.22 -8.28
C LEU A 437 -0.89 1.42 -7.09
N ILE A 438 -1.77 0.44 -7.33
CA ILE A 438 -2.13 -0.59 -6.37
C ILE A 438 -1.77 -1.95 -6.98
N ALA A 439 -1.17 -2.82 -6.16
CA ALA A 439 -0.89 -4.21 -6.51
C ALA A 439 -1.43 -5.14 -5.44
N LEU A 440 -2.08 -6.22 -5.86
CA LEU A 440 -2.69 -7.21 -4.98
C LEU A 440 -2.47 -8.62 -5.49
N ASP A 441 -2.49 -9.57 -4.56
CA ASP A 441 -2.66 -10.98 -4.89
C ASP A 441 -4.13 -11.22 -5.28
N PRO A 442 -4.41 -11.63 -6.53
CA PRO A 442 -5.77 -11.77 -7.01
C PRO A 442 -6.53 -12.92 -6.35
N HIS A 443 -5.84 -13.90 -5.77
CA HIS A 443 -6.41 -15.08 -5.15
C HIS A 443 -6.79 -14.87 -3.69
N THR A 444 -6.17 -13.90 -3.02
CA THR A 444 -6.46 -13.56 -1.63
C THR A 444 -7.08 -12.19 -1.46
N GLY A 445 -6.91 -11.25 -2.40
CA GLY A 445 -7.33 -9.85 -2.24
C GLY A 445 -6.36 -9.02 -1.40
N GLU A 446 -5.27 -9.63 -0.94
CA GLU A 446 -4.25 -8.98 -0.12
C GLU A 446 -3.52 -7.90 -0.91
N ILE A 447 -3.57 -6.66 -0.43
CA ILE A 447 -2.84 -5.53 -1.00
C ILE A 447 -1.36 -5.70 -0.67
N LYS A 448 -0.55 -5.97 -1.69
CA LYS A 448 0.89 -6.17 -1.56
C LYS A 448 1.67 -4.86 -1.65
N ALA A 449 1.17 -3.90 -2.42
CA ALA A 449 1.73 -2.56 -2.53
C ALA A 449 0.66 -1.50 -2.82
N MET A 450 0.82 -0.31 -2.25
CA MET A 450 -0.06 0.84 -2.47
C MET A 450 0.74 2.14 -2.55
N VAL A 451 0.58 2.86 -3.66
CA VAL A 451 1.15 4.19 -3.90
C VAL A 451 0.00 5.12 -4.31
N GLY A 452 -0.39 6.05 -3.42
CA GLY A 452 -1.51 6.96 -3.61
C GLY A 452 -1.18 8.31 -4.26
N GLY A 453 0.09 8.57 -4.57
CA GLY A 453 0.55 9.82 -5.16
C GLY A 453 2.07 9.87 -5.32
N SER A 454 2.57 10.90 -6.00
CA SER A 454 3.98 11.03 -6.35
C SER A 454 4.88 11.42 -5.17
N ASP A 455 4.35 12.23 -4.25
CA ASP A 455 5.04 12.65 -3.03
C ASP A 455 4.03 12.78 -1.89
N TYR A 456 4.13 11.87 -0.92
CA TYR A 456 3.28 11.86 0.26
C TYR A 456 3.49 13.11 1.14
N GLY A 457 4.72 13.64 1.19
CA GLY A 457 5.04 14.85 1.96
C GLY A 457 4.40 16.12 1.36
N ALA A 458 4.16 16.13 0.05
CA ALA A 458 3.47 17.21 -0.65
C ALA A 458 1.95 17.03 -0.61
N SER A 459 1.44 15.80 -0.69
CA SER A 459 0.01 15.50 -0.72
C SER A 459 -0.29 14.16 -0.05
N GLN A 460 -1.08 14.20 1.03
CA GLN A 460 -1.56 12.99 1.72
C GLN A 460 -2.85 12.42 1.10
N TYR A 461 -3.36 13.05 0.04
CA TYR A 461 -4.55 12.61 -0.67
C TYR A 461 -4.29 11.25 -1.33
N ASN A 462 -4.93 10.19 -0.82
CA ASN A 462 -4.72 8.83 -1.30
C ASN A 462 -5.55 8.57 -2.55
N ARG A 463 -4.96 8.72 -3.73
CA ARG A 463 -5.68 8.56 -5.00
C ARG A 463 -6.15 7.14 -5.27
N ILE A 464 -5.64 6.14 -4.54
CA ILE A 464 -6.12 4.76 -4.66
C ILE A 464 -7.52 4.59 -4.06
N THR A 465 -7.81 5.27 -2.95
CA THR A 465 -9.05 5.11 -2.19
C THR A 465 -9.99 6.31 -2.31
N GLN A 466 -9.47 7.50 -2.60
CA GLN A 466 -10.23 8.76 -2.57
C GLN A 466 -10.48 9.35 -3.96
N ALA A 467 -9.61 9.10 -4.94
CA ALA A 467 -9.78 9.68 -6.28
C ALA A 467 -10.82 8.90 -7.10
N SER A 468 -12.07 9.36 -7.04
CA SER A 468 -13.14 8.93 -7.93
C SER A 468 -12.90 9.49 -9.33
N ARG A 469 -12.63 8.61 -10.30
CA ARG A 469 -12.18 8.96 -11.65
C ARG A 469 -12.88 8.11 -12.70
N GLN A 470 -12.97 8.63 -13.92
CA GLN A 470 -13.54 7.85 -15.03
C GLN A 470 -12.55 6.77 -15.48
N PRO A 471 -12.90 5.47 -15.35
CA PRO A 471 -12.02 4.36 -15.71
C PRO A 471 -11.82 4.31 -17.23
N GLY A 472 -12.79 4.82 -18.01
CA GLY A 472 -12.72 4.78 -19.45
C GLY A 472 -12.63 3.34 -19.97
N SER A 473 -11.71 3.08 -20.90
CA SER A 473 -11.64 1.79 -21.60
C SER A 473 -11.21 0.59 -20.76
N ILE A 474 -10.71 0.76 -19.52
CA ILE A 474 -10.52 -0.40 -18.61
C ILE A 474 -11.86 -1.00 -18.13
N PHE A 475 -12.99 -0.33 -18.38
CA PHE A 475 -14.31 -0.91 -18.12
C PHE A 475 -14.78 -1.90 -19.20
N LYS A 476 -14.23 -1.81 -20.43
CA LYS A 476 -14.69 -2.64 -21.57
C LYS A 476 -14.68 -4.14 -21.29
N PRO A 477 -13.66 -4.74 -20.64
CA PRO A 477 -13.70 -6.17 -20.31
C PRO A 477 -14.96 -6.60 -19.56
N ILE A 478 -15.56 -5.74 -18.73
CA ILE A 478 -16.82 -6.01 -18.03
C ILE A 478 -18.01 -6.04 -18.99
N VAL A 479 -18.03 -5.15 -20.00
CA VAL A 479 -19.03 -5.13 -21.07
C VAL A 479 -18.96 -6.43 -21.88
N TYR A 480 -17.75 -6.83 -22.28
CA TYR A 480 -17.53 -8.05 -23.06
C TYR A 480 -17.83 -9.31 -22.24
N ALA A 481 -17.46 -9.34 -20.96
CA ALA A 481 -17.83 -10.43 -20.08
C ALA A 481 -19.36 -10.56 -19.95
N THR A 482 -20.07 -9.44 -19.86
CA THR A 482 -21.55 -9.42 -19.85
C THR A 482 -22.12 -9.99 -21.15
N ALA A 483 -21.49 -9.68 -22.29
CA ALA A 483 -21.92 -10.17 -23.59
C ALA A 483 -21.70 -11.67 -23.77
N PHE A 484 -20.53 -12.18 -23.39
CA PHE A 484 -20.23 -13.60 -23.49
C PHE A 484 -20.95 -14.43 -22.42
N GLU A 485 -21.34 -13.84 -21.28
CA GLU A 485 -22.19 -14.50 -20.29
C GLU A 485 -23.55 -14.93 -20.87
N THR A 486 -24.06 -14.23 -21.89
CA THR A 486 -25.33 -14.59 -22.56
C THR A 486 -25.31 -15.98 -23.20
N ALA A 487 -24.13 -16.56 -23.43
CA ALA A 487 -23.98 -17.95 -23.88
C ALA A 487 -24.60 -18.96 -22.90
N PHE A 488 -24.68 -18.63 -21.60
CA PHE A 488 -25.23 -19.52 -20.59
C PHE A 488 -26.74 -19.41 -20.42
N ASP A 489 -27.35 -18.30 -20.83
CA ASP A 489 -28.80 -18.08 -20.70
C ASP A 489 -29.62 -19.13 -21.46
N ARG A 490 -29.04 -19.72 -22.51
CA ARG A 490 -29.69 -20.73 -23.35
C ARG A 490 -29.64 -22.14 -22.78
N ASN A 491 -28.64 -22.45 -21.96
CA ASN A 491 -28.48 -23.79 -21.39
C ASN A 491 -29.47 -24.05 -20.24
N ASP A 492 -30.16 -23.01 -19.75
CA ASP A 492 -31.21 -23.11 -18.71
C ASP A 492 -32.64 -23.13 -19.29
N ALA A 493 -32.80 -23.04 -20.61
CA ALA A 493 -34.09 -23.25 -21.28
C ALA A 493 -34.23 -24.73 -21.70
N PRO A 494 -35.38 -25.39 -21.44
CA PRO A 494 -35.58 -26.76 -21.89
C PRO A 494 -35.49 -26.79 -23.41
N SER A 495 -34.49 -27.51 -23.93
CA SER A 495 -34.34 -27.79 -25.34
C SER A 495 -35.53 -28.62 -25.80
N ASN A 496 -36.44 -28.00 -26.56
CA ASN A 496 -37.47 -28.72 -27.29
C ASN A 496 -36.80 -29.24 -28.58
N PRO A 497 -36.56 -30.56 -28.74
CA PRO A 497 -35.96 -31.10 -29.94
C PRO A 497 -37.10 -31.26 -30.96
N GLY A 498 -37.34 -30.23 -31.77
CA GLY A 498 -38.52 -30.24 -32.64
C GLY A 498 -38.48 -29.37 -33.88
N ASP A 499 -37.37 -28.72 -34.22
CA ASP A 499 -37.33 -27.94 -35.46
C ASP A 499 -35.96 -28.00 -36.15
N THR A 500 -35.73 -29.11 -36.85
CA THR A 500 -34.68 -29.22 -37.87
C THR A 500 -35.29 -29.76 -39.15
N THR A 501 -36.06 -28.92 -39.84
CA THR A 501 -36.33 -29.08 -41.28
C THR A 501 -36.39 -27.73 -41.95
N SER A 502 -35.22 -27.14 -42.25
CA SER A 502 -35.08 -26.24 -43.39
C SER A 502 -33.96 -26.77 -44.28
N THR A 503 -34.33 -27.59 -45.25
CA THR A 503 -33.50 -27.87 -46.42
C THR A 503 -33.34 -26.57 -47.21
N GLY A 504 -32.24 -25.86 -47.00
CA GLY A 504 -31.84 -24.74 -47.84
C GLY A 504 -31.34 -25.26 -49.18
N GLU A 505 -31.95 -24.80 -50.27
CA GLU A 505 -31.50 -25.01 -51.64
C GLU A 505 -30.01 -24.65 -51.79
N ALA A 506 -29.27 -25.50 -52.49
CA ALA A 506 -27.88 -25.25 -52.84
C ALA A 506 -27.78 -24.00 -53.72
N ALA A 507 -27.24 -22.92 -53.16
CA ALA A 507 -26.94 -21.71 -53.91
C ALA A 507 -25.83 -21.97 -54.95
N ASN A 508 -26.03 -21.41 -56.14
CA ASN A 508 -25.12 -21.47 -57.28
C ASN A 508 -23.71 -20.92 -56.89
N PRO A 509 -22.59 -21.61 -57.17
CA PRO A 509 -21.27 -21.24 -56.65
C PRO A 509 -20.67 -19.93 -57.20
N GLU A 510 -21.24 -19.32 -58.23
CA GLU A 510 -20.62 -18.22 -58.98
C GLU A 510 -20.95 -16.80 -58.49
N SER A 511 -21.69 -16.63 -57.38
CA SER A 511 -22.05 -15.28 -56.88
C SER A 511 -21.88 -15.04 -55.38
N ILE A 512 -21.09 -15.86 -54.67
CA ILE A 512 -20.83 -15.67 -53.24
C ILE A 512 -19.73 -14.61 -53.09
N SER A 513 -20.06 -13.46 -52.51
CA SER A 513 -19.06 -12.43 -52.19
C SER A 513 -18.42 -12.74 -50.84
N ALA A 514 -17.14 -12.38 -50.67
CA ALA A 514 -16.35 -12.56 -49.46
C ALA A 514 -16.87 -11.78 -48.21
N ASN A 515 -18.11 -11.30 -48.20
CA ASN A 515 -18.63 -10.50 -47.09
C ASN A 515 -19.00 -11.40 -45.89
N PRO A 516 -18.32 -11.27 -44.73
CA PRO A 516 -18.57 -12.12 -43.57
C PRO A 516 -19.99 -12.03 -42.99
N ARG A 517 -20.76 -10.98 -43.34
CA ARG A 517 -22.18 -10.84 -42.94
C ARG A 517 -23.09 -11.86 -43.60
N GLN A 518 -22.76 -12.36 -44.78
CA GLN A 518 -23.59 -13.35 -45.48
C GLN A 518 -23.60 -14.71 -44.75
N PHE A 519 -22.65 -14.93 -43.85
CA PHE A 519 -22.50 -16.16 -43.07
C PHE A 519 -22.93 -16.00 -41.60
N GLU A 520 -23.62 -14.90 -41.24
CA GLU A 520 -24.03 -14.68 -39.85
C GLU A 520 -25.06 -15.72 -39.37
N SER A 521 -25.94 -16.20 -40.25
CA SER A 521 -26.90 -17.30 -39.97
C SER A 521 -26.25 -18.66 -39.75
N LEU A 522 -25.00 -18.83 -40.20
CA LEU A 522 -24.20 -20.04 -39.98
C LEU A 522 -23.47 -20.03 -38.61
N ARG A 523 -23.61 -18.94 -37.86
CA ARG A 523 -23.16 -18.81 -36.47
C ARG A 523 -24.39 -18.99 -35.57
N HIS A 524 -24.18 -19.36 -34.31
CA HIS A 524 -25.29 -19.51 -33.36
C HIS A 524 -26.06 -18.18 -33.20
N GLU A 525 -27.24 -18.06 -33.84
CA GLU A 525 -28.04 -16.84 -33.85
C GLU A 525 -28.35 -16.40 -32.43
N GLY A 526 -28.11 -15.12 -32.09
CA GLY A 526 -28.45 -14.56 -30.77
C GLY A 526 -27.36 -14.67 -29.69
N VAL A 527 -26.28 -15.44 -29.88
CA VAL A 527 -25.14 -15.50 -28.95
C VAL A 527 -24.00 -14.63 -29.48
N ILE A 528 -23.40 -13.81 -28.62
CA ILE A 528 -22.19 -13.05 -28.97
C ILE A 528 -20.97 -13.92 -28.65
N THR A 529 -20.05 -14.05 -29.61
CA THR A 529 -18.77 -14.77 -29.50
C THR A 529 -17.61 -13.85 -29.90
N ALA A 530 -16.37 -14.29 -29.72
CA ALA A 530 -15.18 -13.51 -30.07
C ALA A 530 -15.15 -13.07 -31.55
N ILE A 531 -15.75 -13.86 -32.45
CA ILE A 531 -15.80 -13.60 -33.89
C ILE A 531 -17.11 -12.95 -34.36
N THR A 532 -18.06 -12.67 -33.46
CA THR A 532 -19.27 -11.91 -33.82
C THR A 532 -18.87 -10.54 -34.35
N THR A 533 -19.38 -10.20 -35.53
CA THR A 533 -18.97 -9.00 -36.27
C THR A 533 -19.86 -7.81 -35.95
N PHE A 534 -19.24 -6.63 -35.81
CA PHE A 534 -19.90 -5.35 -35.59
C PHE A 534 -19.36 -4.32 -36.58
N MET A 535 -20.22 -3.42 -37.04
CA MET A 535 -19.79 -2.33 -37.91
C MET A 535 -19.24 -1.18 -37.07
N ASP A 536 -18.00 -0.80 -37.33
CA ASP A 536 -17.33 0.36 -36.76
C ASP A 536 -17.43 1.55 -37.72
N GLU A 537 -18.45 2.38 -37.51
CA GLU A 537 -18.78 3.56 -38.32
C GLU A 537 -19.44 4.63 -37.44
N PRO A 538 -19.47 5.92 -37.83
CA PRO A 538 -20.25 6.93 -37.11
C PRO A 538 -21.67 6.44 -36.84
N THR A 539 -22.06 6.34 -35.57
CA THR A 539 -23.34 5.76 -35.16
C THR A 539 -23.98 6.65 -34.09
N THR A 540 -25.25 6.96 -34.26
CA THR A 540 -26.08 7.65 -33.26
C THR A 540 -26.90 6.61 -32.52
N PHE A 541 -26.74 6.52 -31.19
CA PHE A 541 -27.48 5.60 -30.34
C PHE A 541 -28.68 6.32 -29.73
N ILE A 542 -29.86 5.69 -29.79
CA ILE A 542 -31.10 6.23 -29.24
C ILE A 542 -31.40 5.51 -27.93
N TYR A 543 -31.70 6.26 -26.87
CA TYR A 543 -32.01 5.73 -25.53
C TYR A 543 -33.05 6.60 -24.82
N ASP A 544 -33.70 6.06 -23.78
CA ASP A 544 -34.75 6.75 -23.00
C ASP A 544 -35.82 7.44 -23.89
N GLY A 545 -36.33 6.75 -24.91
CA GLY A 545 -37.25 7.32 -25.90
C GLY A 545 -36.51 8.03 -27.02
N ASP A 546 -36.37 9.35 -26.91
CA ASP A 546 -35.86 10.22 -28.01
C ASP A 546 -34.46 10.79 -27.75
N ARG A 547 -33.76 10.39 -26.67
CA ARG A 547 -32.42 10.93 -26.39
C ARG A 547 -31.40 10.26 -27.29
N THR A 548 -30.49 11.05 -27.84
CA THR A 548 -29.41 10.57 -28.71
C THR A 548 -28.05 10.64 -28.02
N TYR A 549 -27.17 9.72 -28.38
CA TYR A 549 -25.77 9.69 -27.97
C TYR A 549 -24.89 9.40 -29.18
N GLU A 550 -23.99 10.34 -29.51
CA GLU A 550 -23.07 10.24 -30.65
C GLU A 550 -21.62 10.12 -30.16
N PRO A 551 -21.16 8.90 -29.86
CA PRO A 551 -19.78 8.64 -29.48
C PRO A 551 -18.86 8.74 -30.70
N ASN A 552 -17.64 9.19 -30.48
CA ASN A 552 -16.58 9.12 -31.48
C ASN A 552 -15.56 8.05 -31.10
N ASN A 553 -15.01 7.37 -32.11
CA ASN A 553 -13.78 6.62 -31.92
C ASN A 553 -12.59 7.54 -31.69
N TYR A 554 -11.54 6.99 -31.08
CA TYR A 554 -10.29 7.70 -30.92
C TYR A 554 -9.76 8.16 -32.29
N LYS A 555 -9.38 9.45 -32.39
CA LYS A 555 -8.97 10.11 -33.64
C LYS A 555 -9.99 10.07 -34.79
N GLN A 556 -11.26 9.76 -34.50
CA GLN A 556 -12.34 9.61 -35.51
C GLN A 556 -11.99 8.62 -36.63
N GLN A 557 -11.19 7.60 -36.31
CA GLN A 557 -10.85 6.53 -37.24
C GLN A 557 -11.83 5.38 -37.08
N TYR A 558 -12.34 4.89 -38.21
CA TYR A 558 -13.33 3.82 -38.29
C TYR A 558 -12.76 2.67 -39.11
N ARG A 559 -12.92 1.45 -38.61
CA ARG A 559 -12.34 0.23 -39.20
C ARG A 559 -13.30 -0.58 -40.06
N GLY A 560 -14.54 -0.13 -40.22
CA GLY A 560 -15.56 -0.89 -40.93
C GLY A 560 -15.94 -2.15 -40.16
N LEU A 561 -16.06 -3.28 -40.84
CA LEU A 561 -16.50 -4.53 -40.20
C LEU A 561 -15.36 -5.11 -39.35
N VAL A 562 -15.61 -5.30 -38.06
CA VAL A 562 -14.65 -5.85 -37.09
C VAL A 562 -15.28 -6.93 -36.24
N THR A 563 -14.50 -7.90 -35.79
CA THR A 563 -14.92 -8.89 -34.80
C THR A 563 -14.97 -8.30 -33.39
N ALA A 564 -15.71 -8.93 -32.47
CA ALA A 564 -15.72 -8.57 -31.06
C ALA A 564 -14.29 -8.61 -30.46
N ARG A 565 -13.49 -9.62 -30.83
CA ARG A 565 -12.06 -9.71 -30.50
C ARG A 565 -11.31 -8.45 -30.90
N GLU A 566 -11.35 -8.10 -32.19
CA GLU A 566 -10.58 -6.96 -32.72
C GLU A 566 -11.03 -5.66 -32.06
N ALA A 567 -12.34 -5.51 -31.83
CA ALA A 567 -12.90 -4.37 -31.14
C ALA A 567 -12.37 -4.24 -29.70
N LEU A 568 -12.22 -5.34 -28.94
CA LEU A 568 -11.64 -5.30 -27.60
C LEU A 568 -10.12 -5.04 -27.64
N GLN A 569 -9.41 -5.74 -28.53
CA GLN A 569 -7.97 -5.67 -28.72
C GLN A 569 -7.50 -4.24 -29.07
N HIS A 570 -8.23 -3.59 -29.98
CA HIS A 570 -7.99 -2.21 -30.40
C HIS A 570 -8.82 -1.18 -29.62
N SER A 571 -9.63 -1.62 -28.66
CA SER A 571 -10.40 -0.77 -27.76
C SER A 571 -11.36 0.19 -28.49
N LEU A 572 -12.04 -0.27 -29.54
CA LEU A 572 -12.95 0.54 -30.37
C LEU A 572 -14.22 0.92 -29.61
N ASN A 573 -14.68 2.17 -29.71
CA ASN A 573 -15.80 2.67 -28.91
C ASN A 573 -17.14 2.25 -29.49
N VAL A 574 -17.37 2.48 -30.79
CA VAL A 574 -18.65 2.20 -31.43
C VAL A 574 -19.04 0.72 -31.34
N PRO A 575 -18.19 -0.26 -31.73
CA PRO A 575 -18.50 -1.67 -31.57
C PRO A 575 -18.80 -2.08 -30.13
N THR A 576 -18.10 -1.50 -29.14
CA THR A 576 -18.35 -1.81 -27.72
C THR A 576 -19.75 -1.35 -27.30
N ILE A 577 -20.22 -0.19 -27.78
CA ILE A 577 -21.57 0.29 -27.48
C ILE A 577 -22.61 -0.56 -28.19
N LYS A 578 -22.37 -0.97 -29.45
CA LYS A 578 -23.24 -1.92 -30.17
C LYS A 578 -23.35 -3.28 -29.45
N ILE A 579 -22.25 -3.78 -28.88
CA ILE A 579 -22.25 -4.97 -28.03
C ILE A 579 -23.12 -4.75 -26.79
N ALA A 580 -22.91 -3.62 -26.09
CA ALA A 580 -23.67 -3.28 -24.88
C ALA A 580 -25.18 -3.08 -25.15
N GLU A 581 -25.52 -2.50 -26.30
CA GLU A 581 -26.89 -2.32 -26.78
C GLU A 581 -27.57 -3.67 -27.02
N ARG A 582 -26.89 -4.58 -27.74
CA ARG A 582 -27.40 -5.93 -28.05
C ARG A 582 -27.69 -6.76 -26.80
N VAL A 583 -26.92 -6.57 -25.71
CA VAL A 583 -27.09 -7.32 -24.45
C VAL A 583 -27.94 -6.59 -23.40
N GLY A 584 -28.22 -5.31 -23.64
CA GLY A 584 -28.90 -4.39 -22.74
C GLY A 584 -27.95 -3.67 -21.76
N TYR A 585 -28.01 -2.33 -21.76
CA TYR A 585 -27.17 -1.50 -20.89
C TYR A 585 -27.39 -1.75 -19.39
N ASP A 586 -28.62 -2.07 -18.98
CA ASP A 586 -28.91 -2.43 -17.59
C ASP A 586 -28.24 -3.73 -17.15
N ARG A 587 -28.06 -4.68 -18.08
CA ARG A 587 -27.33 -5.92 -17.80
C ARG A 587 -25.86 -5.63 -17.52
N VAL A 588 -25.25 -4.73 -18.30
CA VAL A 588 -23.88 -4.24 -18.08
C VAL A 588 -23.76 -3.54 -16.73
N ALA A 589 -24.73 -2.68 -16.38
CA ALA A 589 -24.75 -2.01 -15.08
C ALA A 589 -24.91 -3.00 -13.90
N ARG A 590 -25.73 -4.06 -14.05
CA ARG A 590 -25.86 -5.12 -13.05
C ARG A 590 -24.58 -5.94 -12.91
N MET A 591 -23.92 -6.29 -14.01
CA MET A 591 -22.62 -6.95 -13.97
C MET A 591 -21.61 -6.12 -13.19
N ALA A 592 -21.50 -4.82 -13.49
CA ALA A 592 -20.57 -3.92 -12.77
C ALA A 592 -20.81 -3.92 -11.25
N LYS A 593 -22.09 -3.87 -10.84
CA LYS A 593 -22.47 -3.94 -9.41
C LYS A 593 -22.15 -5.30 -8.79
N ARG A 594 -22.36 -6.40 -9.51
CA ARG A 594 -21.98 -7.75 -9.08
C ARG A 594 -20.46 -7.88 -8.88
N LEU A 595 -19.66 -7.14 -9.64
CA LEU A 595 -18.21 -7.05 -9.47
C LEU A 595 -17.77 -6.10 -8.34
N GLY A 596 -18.71 -5.49 -7.62
CA GLY A 596 -18.43 -4.60 -6.48
C GLY A 596 -18.11 -3.16 -6.86
N LEU A 597 -18.43 -2.74 -8.08
CA LEU A 597 -18.35 -1.33 -8.46
C LEU A 597 -19.57 -0.55 -7.95
N ASN A 598 -19.39 0.76 -7.78
CA ASN A 598 -20.38 1.70 -7.23
C ASN A 598 -21.84 1.46 -7.69
N ALA A 599 -22.77 1.45 -6.72
CA ALA A 599 -24.21 1.27 -6.95
C ALA A 599 -24.85 2.34 -7.86
N LYS A 600 -24.21 3.50 -8.03
CA LYS A 600 -24.67 4.63 -8.87
C LYS A 600 -24.55 4.38 -10.37
N ILE A 601 -23.91 3.29 -10.82
CA ILE A 601 -23.80 2.94 -12.25
C ILE A 601 -25.21 2.68 -12.82
N LYS A 602 -25.51 3.33 -13.95
CA LYS A 602 -26.81 3.27 -14.66
C LYS A 602 -26.64 2.70 -16.07
N GLY A 603 -27.69 2.05 -16.58
CA GLY A 603 -27.74 1.46 -17.92
C GLY A 603 -28.00 2.48 -19.03
N TYR A 604 -27.05 3.38 -19.28
CA TYR A 604 -27.07 4.27 -20.45
C TYR A 604 -26.03 3.82 -21.48
N PRO A 605 -26.13 4.23 -22.77
CA PRO A 605 -25.12 3.88 -23.78
C PRO A 605 -23.68 4.20 -23.35
N SER A 606 -23.49 5.31 -22.63
CA SER A 606 -22.20 5.77 -22.11
C SER A 606 -21.57 4.82 -21.08
N VAL A 607 -22.36 3.93 -20.45
CA VAL A 607 -21.84 2.92 -19.51
C VAL A 607 -20.82 2.01 -20.19
N ALA A 608 -21.02 1.70 -21.47
CA ALA A 608 -20.16 0.81 -22.24
C ALA A 608 -18.72 1.36 -22.39
N LEU A 609 -18.54 2.66 -22.22
CA LEU A 609 -17.24 3.33 -22.29
C LEU A 609 -16.67 3.69 -20.91
N GLY A 610 -17.32 3.29 -19.82
CA GLY A 610 -16.87 3.63 -18.47
C GLY A 610 -17.07 5.12 -18.13
N ALA A 611 -18.13 5.75 -18.61
CA ALA A 611 -18.45 7.16 -18.35
C ALA A 611 -19.12 7.38 -16.97
N PHE A 612 -18.48 6.90 -15.91
CA PHE A 612 -18.88 7.06 -14.51
C PHE A 612 -17.63 7.05 -13.63
N GLU A 613 -17.73 7.50 -12.38
CA GLU A 613 -16.56 7.59 -11.50
C GLU A 613 -16.43 6.38 -10.59
N VAL A 614 -15.20 5.87 -10.47
CA VAL A 614 -14.77 4.81 -9.55
C VAL A 614 -13.35 5.10 -9.08
N THR A 615 -12.99 4.52 -7.95
CA THR A 615 -11.64 4.59 -7.39
C THR A 615 -10.76 3.45 -7.95
N PRO A 616 -9.43 3.63 -7.97
CA PRO A 616 -8.52 2.55 -8.35
C PRO A 616 -8.70 1.27 -7.51
N ILE A 617 -9.00 1.37 -6.21
CA ILE A 617 -9.23 0.20 -5.35
C ILE A 617 -10.50 -0.56 -5.73
N GLU A 618 -11.60 0.12 -6.08
CA GLU A 618 -12.82 -0.53 -6.59
C GLU A 618 -12.54 -1.27 -7.90
N MET A 619 -11.81 -0.66 -8.82
CA MET A 619 -11.40 -1.32 -10.07
C MET A 619 -10.48 -2.50 -9.82
N ALA A 620 -9.57 -2.42 -8.85
CA ALA A 620 -8.68 -3.52 -8.49
C ALA A 620 -9.48 -4.71 -7.95
N GLY A 621 -10.45 -4.45 -7.05
CA GLY A 621 -11.39 -5.47 -6.58
C GLY A 621 -12.20 -6.11 -7.71
N ALA A 622 -12.73 -5.31 -8.65
CA ALA A 622 -13.46 -5.84 -9.80
C ALA A 622 -12.59 -6.70 -10.72
N TYR A 623 -11.31 -6.36 -10.89
CA TYR A 623 -10.39 -7.12 -11.73
C TYR A 623 -9.88 -8.43 -11.11
N THR A 624 -10.04 -8.63 -9.79
CA THR A 624 -9.70 -9.92 -9.14
C THR A 624 -10.37 -11.10 -9.83
N VAL A 625 -11.61 -10.93 -10.30
CA VAL A 625 -12.39 -12.00 -10.93
C VAL A 625 -11.70 -12.58 -12.17
N PHE A 626 -11.01 -11.75 -12.94
CA PHE A 626 -10.38 -12.19 -14.18
C PHE A 626 -9.07 -12.96 -13.92
N ALA A 627 -8.38 -12.61 -12.84
CA ALA A 627 -7.15 -13.26 -12.42
C ALA A 627 -7.40 -14.46 -11.48
N ASN A 628 -8.62 -14.61 -10.95
CA ASN A 628 -8.96 -15.58 -9.90
C ASN A 628 -10.17 -16.46 -10.25
N GLU A 629 -10.23 -16.95 -11.48
CA GLU A 629 -11.22 -17.96 -11.91
C GLU A 629 -12.68 -17.57 -11.64
N GLY A 630 -12.98 -16.27 -11.63
CA GLY A 630 -14.33 -15.73 -11.45
C GLY A 630 -14.73 -15.44 -10.01
N ARG A 631 -13.77 -15.54 -9.08
CA ARG A 631 -13.95 -15.19 -7.67
C ARG A 631 -13.54 -13.74 -7.43
N ARG A 632 -14.49 -12.93 -6.96
CA ARG A 632 -14.26 -11.55 -6.52
C ARG A 632 -13.71 -11.55 -5.10
N LEU A 633 -12.68 -10.76 -4.87
CA LEU A 633 -12.16 -10.46 -3.54
C LEU A 633 -12.13 -8.95 -3.30
N GLU A 634 -12.44 -8.57 -2.06
CA GLU A 634 -12.33 -7.18 -1.63
C GLU A 634 -10.86 -6.88 -1.26
N PRO A 635 -10.24 -5.86 -1.87
CA PRO A 635 -8.88 -5.49 -1.53
C PRO A 635 -8.76 -5.11 -0.06
N HIS A 636 -7.83 -5.73 0.65
CA HIS A 636 -7.62 -5.50 2.08
C HIS A 636 -6.13 -5.55 2.44
N ALA A 637 -5.77 -4.89 3.54
CA ALA A 637 -4.40 -4.89 4.04
C ALA A 637 -4.27 -5.49 5.44
N LEU A 638 -5.34 -5.49 6.24
CA LEU A 638 -5.32 -5.91 7.63
C LEU A 638 -5.49 -7.42 7.79
N LEU A 639 -4.51 -8.11 8.38
CA LEU A 639 -4.55 -9.58 8.53
C LEU A 639 -4.80 -10.02 9.97
N ARG A 640 -4.10 -9.41 10.93
CA ARG A 640 -4.17 -9.81 12.33
C ARG A 640 -3.75 -8.69 13.28
N VAL A 641 -4.43 -8.57 14.41
CA VAL A 641 -4.06 -7.68 15.52
C VAL A 641 -3.78 -8.53 16.75
N THR A 642 -2.65 -8.27 17.41
CA THR A 642 -2.27 -8.92 18.68
C THR A 642 -1.98 -7.88 19.75
N ALA A 643 -2.28 -8.18 21.01
CA ALA A 643 -1.95 -7.38 22.18
C ALA A 643 -1.32 -8.30 23.23
N ASP A 644 -0.25 -7.85 23.90
CA ASP A 644 0.44 -8.61 24.95
C ASP A 644 0.73 -10.09 24.58
N ARG A 645 1.11 -10.31 23.31
CA ARG A 645 1.40 -11.61 22.68
C ARG A 645 0.18 -12.51 22.39
N ASN A 646 -1.01 -12.12 22.81
CA ASN A 646 -2.25 -12.83 22.48
C ASN A 646 -2.85 -12.27 21.19
N THR A 647 -3.36 -13.16 20.33
CA THR A 647 -4.13 -12.72 19.16
C THR A 647 -5.46 -12.16 19.63
N VAL A 648 -5.69 -10.87 19.35
CA VAL A 648 -6.94 -10.18 19.67
C VAL A 648 -7.94 -10.41 18.56
N LYS A 649 -7.50 -10.26 17.30
CA LYS A 649 -8.36 -10.41 16.13
C LYS A 649 -7.60 -10.93 14.93
N THR A 650 -8.22 -11.84 14.19
CA THR A 650 -7.79 -12.28 12.86
C THR A 650 -8.87 -11.90 11.86
N TYR A 651 -8.47 -11.28 10.76
CA TYR A 651 -9.35 -10.84 9.71
C TYR A 651 -9.41 -11.94 8.65
N LYS A 652 -10.62 -12.31 8.25
CA LYS A 652 -10.87 -13.31 7.21
C LYS A 652 -11.67 -12.67 6.11
N TYR A 653 -11.27 -12.93 4.88
CA TYR A 653 -11.88 -12.38 3.67
C TYR A 653 -12.25 -13.54 2.78
N GLU A 654 -13.55 -13.70 2.55
CA GLU A 654 -14.07 -14.82 1.78
C GLU A 654 -14.30 -14.40 0.32
N PRO A 655 -13.83 -15.19 -0.66
CA PRO A 655 -14.09 -14.92 -2.06
C PRO A 655 -15.57 -15.07 -2.39
N GLN A 656 -16.07 -14.22 -3.28
CA GLN A 656 -17.42 -14.31 -3.83
C GLN A 656 -17.36 -14.84 -5.26
N GLU A 657 -17.97 -16.00 -5.52
CA GLU A 657 -18.11 -16.51 -6.88
C GLU A 657 -19.10 -15.65 -7.67
N VAL A 658 -18.61 -14.95 -8.70
CA VAL A 658 -19.42 -13.99 -9.48
C VAL A 658 -19.41 -14.25 -10.97
N MET A 659 -18.48 -15.09 -11.46
CA MET A 659 -18.34 -15.41 -12.88
C MET A 659 -17.91 -16.88 -13.05
N ARG A 660 -18.38 -17.50 -14.13
CA ARG A 660 -17.98 -18.87 -14.49
C ARG A 660 -16.52 -18.94 -14.97
N PRO A 661 -15.73 -19.98 -14.61
CA PRO A 661 -14.34 -20.10 -15.03
C PRO A 661 -14.13 -20.08 -16.56
N GLU A 662 -15.05 -20.66 -17.34
CA GLU A 662 -14.97 -20.69 -18.81
C GLU A 662 -15.03 -19.27 -19.40
N LEU A 663 -15.94 -18.45 -18.88
CA LEU A 663 -16.06 -17.06 -19.28
C LEU A 663 -14.83 -16.25 -18.89
N VAL A 664 -14.29 -16.47 -17.69
CA VAL A 664 -13.06 -15.80 -17.24
C VAL A 664 -11.88 -16.18 -18.11
N TYR A 665 -11.72 -17.46 -18.45
CA TYR A 665 -10.65 -17.90 -19.32
C TYR A 665 -10.75 -17.26 -20.71
N LEU A 666 -11.94 -17.23 -21.32
CA LEU A 666 -12.17 -16.56 -22.59
C LEU A 666 -11.79 -15.07 -22.51
N MET A 667 -12.23 -14.37 -21.46
CA MET A 667 -11.90 -12.96 -21.26
C MET A 667 -10.40 -12.72 -21.06
N THR A 668 -9.73 -13.55 -20.28
CA THR A 668 -8.29 -13.50 -20.08
C THR A 668 -7.55 -13.72 -21.40
N TYR A 669 -7.91 -14.75 -22.16
CA TYR A 669 -7.34 -15.02 -23.49
C TYR A 669 -7.51 -13.86 -24.47
N LEU A 670 -8.67 -13.19 -24.48
CA LEU A 670 -8.87 -11.97 -25.29
C LEU A 670 -8.03 -10.78 -24.80
N MET A 671 -7.86 -10.63 -23.49
CA MET A 671 -7.03 -9.59 -22.88
C MET A 671 -5.52 -9.86 -23.00
N GLU A 672 -5.08 -11.10 -23.14
CA GLU A 672 -3.71 -11.43 -23.59
C GLU A 672 -3.47 -10.87 -24.99
N GLY A 673 -4.47 -10.95 -25.89
CA GLY A 673 -4.43 -10.33 -27.22
C GLY A 673 -4.23 -8.81 -27.17
N VAL A 674 -4.83 -8.11 -26.19
CA VAL A 674 -4.62 -6.67 -25.99
C VAL A 674 -3.15 -6.37 -25.71
N ILE A 675 -2.49 -7.18 -24.88
CA ILE A 675 -1.07 -7.03 -24.51
C ILE A 675 -0.14 -7.48 -25.63
N ASN A 676 -0.49 -8.53 -26.38
CA ASN A 676 0.40 -9.13 -27.37
C ASN A 676 0.42 -8.35 -28.69
N SER A 677 -0.72 -7.83 -29.12
CA SER A 677 -0.87 -7.20 -30.46
C SER A 677 -1.86 -6.03 -30.49
N GLY A 678 -2.48 -5.69 -29.36
CA GLY A 678 -3.45 -4.59 -29.25
C GLY A 678 -2.89 -3.30 -28.68
N THR A 679 -3.77 -2.52 -28.06
CA THR A 679 -3.42 -1.25 -27.39
C THR A 679 -2.39 -1.41 -26.26
N GLY A 680 -2.24 -2.62 -25.71
CA GLY A 680 -1.26 -2.95 -24.68
C GLY A 680 0.09 -3.45 -25.20
N ALA A 681 0.32 -3.52 -26.52
CA ALA A 681 1.56 -4.02 -27.14
C ALA A 681 2.85 -3.37 -26.60
N GLY A 682 2.75 -2.16 -26.05
CA GLY A 682 3.84 -1.47 -25.35
C GLY A 682 4.44 -2.28 -24.19
N VAL A 683 3.69 -3.18 -23.56
CA VAL A 683 4.17 -4.07 -22.49
C VAL A 683 5.26 -5.01 -23.05
N ARG A 684 5.00 -5.66 -24.18
CA ARG A 684 5.96 -6.54 -24.86
C ARG A 684 7.15 -5.77 -25.40
N ALA A 685 6.90 -4.62 -26.02
CA ALA A 685 7.96 -3.75 -26.54
C ALA A 685 8.93 -3.23 -25.46
N ARG A 686 8.46 -3.15 -24.19
CA ARG A 686 9.26 -2.76 -23.03
C ARG A 686 9.98 -3.94 -22.35
N GLY A 687 9.80 -5.16 -22.83
CA GLY A 687 10.55 -6.33 -22.39
C GLY A 687 9.85 -7.23 -21.36
N PHE A 688 8.59 -6.97 -21.01
CA PHE A 688 7.83 -7.90 -20.17
C PHE A 688 7.25 -9.03 -21.03
N THR A 689 7.78 -10.25 -20.88
CA THR A 689 7.48 -11.39 -21.79
C THR A 689 6.62 -12.50 -21.17
N LEU A 690 6.37 -12.46 -19.86
CA LEU A 690 5.58 -13.48 -19.17
C LEU A 690 4.10 -13.45 -19.57
N PRO A 691 3.36 -14.58 -19.46
CA PRO A 691 1.92 -14.61 -19.67
C PRO A 691 1.22 -13.57 -18.81
N ALA A 692 0.46 -12.69 -19.45
CA ALA A 692 -0.25 -11.60 -18.78
C ALA A 692 -1.38 -11.10 -19.66
N ALA A 693 -2.44 -10.69 -19.00
CA ALA A 693 -3.62 -10.09 -19.60
C ALA A 693 -3.82 -8.68 -19.03
N GLY A 694 -4.41 -7.79 -19.82
CA GLY A 694 -4.68 -6.45 -19.34
C GLY A 694 -5.41 -5.57 -20.34
N LYS A 695 -5.70 -4.35 -19.90
CA LYS A 695 -6.43 -3.37 -20.67
C LYS A 695 -5.91 -1.95 -20.41
N THR A 696 -5.77 -1.20 -21.49
CA THR A 696 -5.53 0.25 -21.48
C THR A 696 -6.83 1.01 -21.27
N GLY A 697 -6.78 2.10 -20.50
CA GLY A 697 -7.83 3.08 -20.39
C GLY A 697 -7.31 4.47 -20.73
N THR A 698 -8.07 5.17 -21.57
CA THR A 698 -7.84 6.58 -21.88
C THR A 698 -9.17 7.30 -21.74
N SER A 699 -9.22 8.27 -20.85
CA SER A 699 -10.32 9.23 -20.69
C SER A 699 -9.70 10.63 -20.62
N ARG A 700 -9.98 11.37 -19.53
CA ARG A 700 -9.14 12.50 -19.10
C ARG A 700 -7.83 12.03 -18.48
N ASP A 701 -7.86 10.82 -17.93
CA ASP A 701 -6.75 10.18 -17.24
C ASP A 701 -6.21 9.00 -18.07
N GLY A 702 -4.99 8.60 -17.77
CA GLY A 702 -4.39 7.38 -18.25
C GLY A 702 -4.55 6.25 -17.23
N TRP A 703 -5.03 5.10 -17.69
CA TRP A 703 -5.16 3.88 -16.89
C TRP A 703 -4.48 2.69 -17.56
N PHE A 704 -3.97 1.80 -16.74
CA PHE A 704 -3.63 0.44 -17.17
C PHE A 704 -3.97 -0.53 -16.04
N ALA A 705 -4.83 -1.50 -16.36
CA ALA A 705 -5.17 -2.60 -15.46
C ALA A 705 -4.66 -3.89 -16.08
N GLY A 706 -3.80 -4.61 -15.38
CA GLY A 706 -3.21 -5.84 -15.91
C GLY A 706 -2.78 -6.79 -14.81
N TYR A 707 -2.70 -8.07 -15.15
CA TYR A 707 -2.39 -9.14 -14.23
C TYR A 707 -1.61 -10.27 -14.91
N THR A 708 -0.76 -10.92 -14.11
CA THR A 708 -0.33 -12.30 -14.34
C THR A 708 -1.27 -13.22 -13.57
N LYS A 709 -1.01 -14.54 -13.56
CA LYS A 709 -1.70 -15.46 -12.67
C LYS A 709 -1.58 -15.05 -11.19
N ASP A 710 -0.37 -14.67 -10.76
CA ASP A 710 -0.05 -14.51 -9.34
C ASP A 710 -0.19 -13.06 -8.82
N LEU A 711 -0.30 -12.07 -9.71
CA LEU A 711 -0.27 -10.65 -9.32
C LEU A 711 -1.13 -9.78 -10.22
N LEU A 712 -2.05 -9.03 -9.62
CA LEU A 712 -2.83 -7.97 -10.26
C LEU A 712 -2.23 -6.60 -9.89
N ALA A 713 -2.11 -5.71 -10.87
CA ALA A 713 -1.80 -4.30 -10.61
C ALA A 713 -2.63 -3.35 -11.49
N ILE A 714 -3.01 -2.22 -10.91
CA ILE A 714 -3.65 -1.11 -11.61
C ILE A 714 -2.80 0.15 -11.42
N ALA A 715 -2.43 0.78 -12.53
CA ALA A 715 -1.77 2.07 -12.58
C ALA A 715 -2.72 3.14 -13.11
N TRP A 716 -2.66 4.32 -12.48
CA TRP A 716 -3.42 5.51 -12.86
C TRP A 716 -2.49 6.72 -12.96
N VAL A 717 -2.75 7.60 -13.93
CA VAL A 717 -2.06 8.88 -14.12
C VAL A 717 -3.07 9.95 -14.51
N GLY A 718 -3.07 11.09 -13.84
CA GLY A 718 -3.98 12.20 -14.14
C GLY A 718 -3.67 13.46 -13.33
N TYR A 719 -4.49 14.48 -13.48
CA TYR A 719 -4.37 15.73 -12.71
C TYR A 719 -5.46 15.84 -11.65
N ASP A 720 -5.12 16.34 -10.46
CA ASP A 720 -6.07 16.49 -9.35
C ASP A 720 -7.23 17.45 -9.66
N ASP A 721 -7.00 18.44 -10.52
CA ASP A 721 -8.00 19.41 -10.97
C ASP A 721 -8.90 18.92 -12.12
N ASN A 722 -8.81 17.63 -12.48
CA ASN A 722 -9.60 16.97 -13.54
C ASN A 722 -9.38 17.53 -14.96
N ARG A 723 -8.30 18.26 -15.21
CA ARG A 723 -7.91 18.64 -16.57
C ARG A 723 -7.39 17.45 -17.36
N ASP A 724 -7.48 17.53 -18.68
CA ASP A 724 -7.10 16.42 -19.55
C ASP A 724 -5.58 16.21 -19.58
N LEU A 725 -5.16 14.96 -19.34
CA LEU A 725 -3.76 14.55 -19.46
C LEU A 725 -3.25 14.66 -20.90
N ASN A 726 -4.15 14.56 -21.90
CA ASN A 726 -3.81 14.55 -23.33
C ASN A 726 -2.73 13.51 -23.70
N LEU A 727 -2.67 12.41 -22.93
CA LEU A 727 -1.83 11.25 -23.20
C LEU A 727 -2.67 9.97 -23.05
N GLU A 728 -2.50 9.07 -24.00
CA GLU A 728 -3.13 7.75 -23.96
C GLU A 728 -2.59 6.93 -22.77
N GLY A 729 -3.40 6.05 -22.18
CA GLY A 729 -2.98 5.13 -21.12
C GLY A 729 -1.75 4.28 -21.49
N ALA A 730 -1.62 3.94 -22.78
CA ALA A 730 -0.46 3.22 -23.32
C ALA A 730 0.87 4.00 -23.21
N ARG A 731 0.80 5.33 -23.10
CA ARG A 731 1.95 6.24 -22.97
C ARG A 731 2.09 6.82 -21.56
N SER A 732 1.16 6.58 -20.65
CA SER A 732 1.20 7.12 -19.29
C SER A 732 1.23 6.04 -18.21
N ALA A 733 0.12 5.34 -17.99
CA ALA A 733 -0.02 4.32 -16.95
C ALA A 733 0.64 2.97 -17.30
N LEU A 734 0.62 2.56 -18.57
CA LEU A 734 1.23 1.29 -19.02
C LEU A 734 2.73 1.20 -18.71
N PRO A 735 3.56 2.24 -18.94
CA PRO A 735 4.96 2.25 -18.53
C PRO A 735 5.17 1.95 -17.04
N ILE A 736 4.38 2.59 -16.15
CA ILE A 736 4.43 2.38 -14.70
C ILE A 736 4.14 0.92 -14.37
N TRP A 737 3.04 0.39 -14.89
CA TRP A 737 2.65 -1.00 -14.68
C TRP A 737 3.74 -1.97 -15.16
N THR A 738 4.30 -1.74 -16.35
CA THR A 738 5.28 -2.64 -16.94
C THR A 738 6.57 -2.69 -16.12
N GLU A 739 7.07 -1.53 -15.70
CA GLU A 739 8.26 -1.45 -14.86
C GLU A 739 8.05 -2.15 -13.51
N PHE A 740 6.89 -1.90 -12.88
CA PHE A 740 6.52 -2.58 -11.63
C PHE A 740 6.49 -4.11 -11.81
N MET A 741 5.81 -4.62 -12.84
CA MET A 741 5.66 -6.06 -13.06
C MET A 741 6.99 -6.73 -13.42
N MET A 742 7.86 -6.08 -14.19
CA MET A 742 9.21 -6.59 -14.45
C MET A 742 10.00 -6.76 -13.14
N LYS A 743 9.96 -5.77 -12.25
CA LYS A 743 10.63 -5.86 -10.94
C LYS A 743 9.96 -6.89 -10.03
N ALA A 744 8.64 -6.93 -9.97
CA ALA A 744 7.87 -7.88 -9.17
C ALA A 744 8.19 -9.33 -9.55
N THR A 745 8.24 -9.63 -10.85
CA THR A 745 8.55 -10.99 -11.35
C THR A 745 10.03 -11.36 -11.24
N GLN A 746 10.92 -10.38 -11.09
CA GLN A 746 12.32 -10.64 -10.71
C GLN A 746 12.46 -10.97 -9.22
N LEU A 747 11.70 -10.28 -8.37
CA LEU A 747 11.65 -10.51 -6.92
C LEU A 747 10.97 -11.84 -6.58
N TYR A 748 9.91 -12.17 -7.31
CA TYR A 748 9.10 -13.38 -7.15
C TYR A 748 8.91 -14.05 -8.52
N PRO A 749 9.91 -14.81 -9.00
CA PRO A 749 9.79 -15.52 -10.27
C PRO A 749 8.67 -16.56 -10.20
N SER A 750 7.73 -16.47 -11.15
CA SER A 750 6.69 -17.50 -11.30
C SER A 750 7.31 -18.83 -11.72
N ASP A 751 6.73 -19.92 -11.23
CA ASP A 751 7.05 -21.29 -11.65
C ASP A 751 6.71 -21.43 -13.16
N PRO A 752 7.69 -21.75 -14.04
CA PRO A 752 7.46 -21.87 -15.48
C PRO A 752 6.33 -22.82 -15.86
N ASP A 753 6.10 -23.87 -15.06
CA ASP A 753 5.06 -24.87 -15.32
C ASP A 753 3.66 -24.40 -14.86
N LYS A 754 3.60 -23.36 -14.03
CA LYS A 754 2.35 -22.89 -13.40
C LYS A 754 1.99 -21.45 -13.75
N MET A 755 2.85 -20.70 -14.42
CA MET A 755 2.65 -19.29 -14.74
C MET A 755 1.53 -19.02 -15.77
N TYR A 756 1.11 -20.05 -16.52
CA TYR A 756 0.03 -19.95 -17.51
C TYR A 756 -1.35 -20.01 -16.86
N PHE A 757 -2.30 -19.27 -17.45
CA PHE A 757 -3.70 -19.35 -17.08
C PHE A 757 -4.25 -20.73 -17.42
N SER A 758 -4.89 -21.38 -16.43
CA SER A 758 -5.36 -22.76 -16.58
C SER A 758 -6.66 -22.80 -17.39
N LYS A 759 -6.68 -23.62 -18.45
CA LYS A 759 -7.86 -23.79 -19.30
C LYS A 759 -8.90 -24.67 -18.59
N PRO A 760 -10.11 -24.17 -18.28
CA PRO A 760 -11.16 -24.97 -17.67
C PRO A 760 -11.79 -25.94 -18.68
N SER A 761 -12.47 -26.98 -18.16
CA SER A 761 -13.39 -27.78 -18.97
C SER A 761 -14.51 -26.89 -19.49
N GLY A 762 -14.88 -27.01 -20.77
CA GLY A 762 -15.90 -26.14 -21.39
C GLY A 762 -15.33 -25.00 -22.24
N ILE A 763 -14.01 -24.96 -22.47
CA ILE A 763 -13.40 -24.14 -23.52
C ILE A 763 -12.87 -25.03 -24.65
N GLU A 764 -13.36 -24.77 -25.86
CA GLU A 764 -12.94 -25.39 -27.10
C GLU A 764 -12.17 -24.40 -27.97
N PHE A 765 -11.09 -24.88 -28.59
CA PHE A 765 -10.36 -24.13 -29.61
C PHE A 765 -10.71 -24.73 -30.97
N VAL A 766 -11.15 -23.89 -31.89
CA VAL A 766 -11.48 -24.32 -33.26
C VAL A 766 -10.72 -23.48 -34.27
N ARG A 767 -10.43 -24.09 -35.41
CA ARG A 767 -9.77 -23.42 -36.53
C ARG A 767 -10.82 -22.71 -37.37
N ILE A 768 -10.70 -21.39 -37.47
CA ILE A 768 -11.64 -20.50 -38.16
C ILE A 768 -10.97 -19.97 -39.43
N ASP A 769 -11.74 -19.91 -40.50
CA ASP A 769 -11.35 -19.25 -41.74
C ASP A 769 -11.43 -17.72 -41.56
N ALA A 770 -10.37 -17.01 -41.92
CA ALA A 770 -10.23 -15.58 -41.63
C ALA A 770 -11.20 -14.68 -42.42
N GLU A 771 -11.73 -15.18 -43.53
CA GLU A 771 -12.64 -14.43 -44.39
C GLU A 771 -14.11 -14.72 -44.06
N SER A 772 -14.53 -15.99 -44.05
CA SER A 772 -15.92 -16.35 -43.73
C SER A 772 -16.26 -16.25 -42.24
N LEU A 773 -15.26 -16.33 -41.36
CA LEU A 773 -15.41 -16.44 -39.90
C LEU A 773 -16.35 -17.59 -39.50
N VAL A 774 -16.21 -18.75 -40.16
CA VAL A 774 -16.79 -20.04 -39.76
C VAL A 774 -15.69 -21.12 -39.73
N LEU A 775 -16.03 -22.39 -39.50
CA LEU A 775 -15.03 -23.45 -39.39
C LEU A 775 -14.20 -23.56 -40.67
N ALA A 776 -12.87 -23.52 -40.54
CA ALA A 776 -11.96 -23.69 -41.66
C ALA A 776 -12.04 -25.11 -42.21
N ASN A 777 -12.02 -25.24 -43.53
CA ASN A 777 -11.81 -26.52 -44.22
C ASN A 777 -10.36 -26.61 -44.75
N PRO A 778 -9.90 -27.77 -45.26
CA PRO A 778 -8.52 -27.92 -45.75
C PRO A 778 -8.11 -26.98 -46.89
N SER A 779 -9.08 -26.39 -47.61
CA SER A 779 -8.83 -25.45 -48.70
C SER A 779 -8.74 -23.99 -48.25
N CYS A 780 -8.99 -23.71 -46.96
CA CYS A 780 -8.81 -22.38 -46.38
C CYS A 780 -7.31 -22.16 -46.07
N GLU A 781 -6.66 -21.26 -46.82
CA GLU A 781 -5.25 -20.93 -46.62
C GLU A 781 -5.04 -19.98 -45.42
N ASN A 782 -5.92 -18.99 -45.28
CA ASN A 782 -5.85 -18.01 -44.21
C ASN A 782 -6.77 -18.40 -43.05
N THR A 783 -6.20 -19.00 -42.02
CA THR A 783 -6.95 -19.51 -40.86
C THR A 783 -6.31 -19.07 -39.56
N PHE A 784 -7.11 -18.93 -38.51
CA PHE A 784 -6.64 -18.70 -37.15
C PHE A 784 -7.34 -19.63 -36.16
N GLU A 785 -6.69 -19.88 -35.02
CA GLU A 785 -7.30 -20.63 -33.93
C GLU A 785 -8.01 -19.64 -32.98
N GLU A 786 -9.21 -20.00 -32.54
CA GLU A 786 -10.06 -19.15 -31.72
C GLU A 786 -10.73 -19.97 -30.61
N ALA A 787 -10.87 -19.34 -29.44
CA ALA A 787 -11.49 -19.95 -28.27
C ALA A 787 -12.98 -19.66 -28.20
N PHE A 788 -13.77 -20.69 -27.87
CA PHE A 788 -15.21 -20.60 -27.67
C PHE A 788 -15.59 -21.26 -26.36
N ILE A 789 -16.64 -20.71 -25.73
CA ILE A 789 -17.39 -21.46 -24.71
C ILE A 789 -18.03 -22.65 -25.42
N ALA A 790 -17.89 -23.85 -24.87
CA ALA A 790 -18.35 -25.08 -25.51
C ALA A 790 -19.80 -24.97 -25.97
N GLY A 791 -20.05 -25.31 -27.23
CA GLY A 791 -21.38 -25.22 -27.85
C GLY A 791 -21.71 -23.86 -28.46
N THR A 792 -20.78 -22.90 -28.46
CA THR A 792 -20.95 -21.60 -29.12
C THR A 792 -20.14 -21.45 -30.40
N ALA A 793 -19.24 -22.39 -30.70
CA ALA A 793 -18.49 -22.39 -31.95
C ALA A 793 -19.44 -22.49 -33.18
N PRO A 794 -19.03 -21.98 -34.36
CA PRO A 794 -19.74 -22.24 -35.60
C PRO A 794 -19.86 -23.75 -35.86
N ASN A 795 -20.97 -24.19 -36.43
CA ASN A 795 -21.25 -25.61 -36.68
C ASN A 795 -21.15 -26.01 -38.17
N SER A 796 -20.84 -25.06 -39.05
CA SER A 796 -20.67 -25.28 -40.49
C SER A 796 -19.27 -24.92 -40.97
N PHE A 797 -18.78 -25.67 -41.97
CA PHE A 797 -17.51 -25.38 -42.65
C PHE A 797 -17.64 -24.21 -43.64
N CYS A 798 -16.51 -23.54 -43.88
CA CYS A 798 -16.38 -22.43 -44.82
C CYS A 798 -16.89 -22.83 -46.21
N PRO A 799 -17.87 -22.09 -46.76
CA PRO A 799 -18.36 -22.31 -48.12
C PRO A 799 -17.58 -21.51 -49.17
N LEU A 800 -16.79 -20.50 -48.77
CA LEU A 800 -16.02 -19.65 -49.70
C LEU A 800 -14.90 -20.42 -50.39
N HIS A 801 -14.17 -21.22 -49.63
CA HIS A 801 -13.08 -22.03 -50.13
C HIS A 801 -13.64 -23.42 -50.43
N GLY A 802 -13.86 -23.74 -51.71
CA GLY A 802 -14.47 -25.01 -52.13
C GLY A 802 -13.73 -26.22 -51.55
N PHE A 803 -14.47 -27.23 -51.10
CA PHE A 803 -13.90 -28.44 -50.51
C PHE A 803 -13.22 -29.29 -51.59
N ARG A 804 -11.93 -29.05 -51.88
CA ARG A 804 -11.15 -29.97 -52.70
C ARG A 804 -10.65 -31.09 -51.80
N LEU A 805 -11.32 -32.24 -51.85
CA LEU A 805 -10.66 -33.51 -51.54
C LEU A 805 -9.46 -33.60 -52.49
N SER A 806 -8.27 -33.29 -51.99
CA SER A 806 -7.04 -33.41 -52.77
C SER A 806 -6.84 -34.85 -53.19
N GLU A 807 -6.08 -35.03 -54.28
CA GLU A 807 -5.73 -36.29 -54.97
C GLU A 807 -5.24 -37.44 -54.06
N ALA A 808 -5.01 -37.21 -52.77
CA ALA A 808 -4.69 -38.25 -51.78
C ALA A 808 -5.79 -39.30 -51.58
N VAL A 809 -7.05 -39.01 -51.93
CA VAL A 809 -8.13 -40.03 -51.94
C VAL A 809 -8.18 -40.79 -53.27
N GLN A 810 -7.56 -40.27 -54.33
CA GLN A 810 -7.43 -40.98 -55.60
C GLN A 810 -6.20 -41.90 -55.62
N ASP A 811 -5.10 -41.49 -54.98
CA ASP A 811 -3.90 -42.33 -54.82
C ASP A 811 -4.07 -43.37 -53.70
N GLY A 812 -4.78 -43.05 -52.62
CA GLY A 812 -5.07 -44.00 -51.53
C GLY A 812 -6.02 -45.14 -51.90
N VAL A 813 -6.80 -45.01 -52.98
CA VAL A 813 -7.71 -46.06 -53.47
C VAL A 813 -7.03 -46.98 -54.49
N VAL A 814 -5.85 -46.62 -55.01
CA VAL A 814 -5.07 -47.50 -55.91
C VAL A 814 -4.00 -48.31 -55.14
N GLU A 815 -3.53 -47.86 -53.97
CA GLU A 815 -2.58 -48.61 -53.13
C GLU A 815 -3.20 -49.45 -51.98
N ALA A 816 -4.52 -49.42 -51.79
CA ALA A 816 -5.21 -50.28 -50.80
C ALA A 816 -5.51 -51.71 -51.32
N GLY A 817 -4.87 -52.13 -52.42
CA GLY A 817 -5.02 -53.48 -53.00
C GLY A 817 -4.06 -54.54 -52.45
N LYS A 818 -3.00 -54.18 -51.69
CA LYS A 818 -2.05 -55.17 -51.14
C LYS A 818 -1.45 -54.71 -49.81
N GLY A 819 -2.00 -55.16 -48.70
CA GLY A 819 -1.31 -55.12 -47.40
C GLY A 819 -2.23 -54.94 -46.20
N VAL A 820 -2.76 -56.04 -45.68
CA VAL A 820 -3.40 -56.09 -44.37
C VAL A 820 -2.36 -55.89 -43.27
N GLY A 821 -2.63 -54.97 -42.31
CA GLY A 821 -2.17 -55.14 -40.93
C GLY A 821 -1.80 -53.87 -40.15
N LYS A 822 -2.74 -53.41 -39.30
CA LYS A 822 -2.59 -52.40 -38.22
C LYS A 822 -2.25 -50.99 -38.75
N VAL A 823 -3.16 -50.02 -38.73
CA VAL A 823 -3.57 -49.20 -37.57
C VAL A 823 -4.85 -48.46 -37.97
N PHE A 824 -6.00 -48.76 -37.37
CA PHE A 824 -7.16 -47.84 -37.22
C PHE A 824 -8.24 -48.55 -36.39
N SER A 825 -8.13 -48.45 -35.07
CA SER A 825 -9.26 -48.65 -34.15
C SER A 825 -9.51 -47.30 -33.47
N GLY A 826 -10.59 -46.60 -33.83
CA GLY A 826 -10.93 -45.36 -33.14
C GLY A 826 -11.99 -44.44 -33.74
N VAL A 827 -12.54 -44.70 -34.93
CA VAL A 827 -13.56 -43.81 -35.54
C VAL A 827 -14.76 -44.60 -36.08
N GLY A 828 -15.28 -45.53 -35.28
CA GLY A 828 -16.41 -46.38 -35.66
C GLY A 828 -17.40 -46.62 -34.53
N ARG A 829 -17.53 -45.68 -33.58
CA ARG A 829 -18.46 -45.82 -32.45
C ARG A 829 -19.19 -44.52 -32.09
N PHE A 830 -19.42 -43.64 -33.06
CA PHE A 830 -20.16 -42.38 -32.84
C PHE A 830 -21.38 -42.17 -33.74
N PHE A 831 -21.70 -43.09 -34.65
CA PHE A 831 -22.97 -43.06 -35.37
C PHE A 831 -23.61 -44.44 -35.39
N GLY A 832 -24.69 -44.59 -34.63
CA GLY A 832 -25.52 -45.79 -34.62
C GLY A 832 -26.27 -45.98 -33.30
N GLY A 833 -27.22 -45.11 -33.00
CA GLY A 833 -28.02 -45.22 -31.77
C GLY A 833 -29.29 -44.39 -31.78
N LEU A 834 -30.16 -44.55 -32.79
CA LEU A 834 -31.60 -44.25 -32.73
C LEU A 834 -32.30 -44.67 -34.03
N PHE A 835 -32.48 -45.98 -34.23
CA PHE A 835 -33.68 -46.55 -34.85
C PHE A 835 -33.85 -47.97 -34.32
N GLY A 836 -35.01 -48.24 -33.72
CA GLY A 836 -35.33 -49.47 -33.03
C GLY A 836 -35.72 -50.63 -33.97
N GLY A 837 -35.41 -51.84 -33.49
CA GLY A 837 -36.12 -53.10 -33.66
C GLY A 837 -36.86 -53.42 -34.96
N ARG A 838 -36.39 -54.48 -35.65
CA ARG A 838 -37.15 -55.75 -35.71
C ARG A 838 -36.32 -56.90 -36.28
N ASP A 839 -36.59 -58.04 -35.67
CA ASP A 839 -36.20 -59.42 -35.89
C ASP A 839 -35.87 -59.89 -37.33
N ASP A 840 -34.92 -60.84 -37.30
CA ASP A 840 -34.99 -62.16 -37.90
C ASP A 840 -34.37 -62.47 -39.28
N LYS A 841 -33.56 -63.54 -39.21
CA LYS A 841 -33.21 -64.55 -40.22
C LYS A 841 -32.03 -64.29 -41.16
N LYS A 842 -30.91 -64.93 -40.78
CA LYS A 842 -30.05 -65.82 -41.61
C LYS A 842 -30.79 -66.39 -42.85
N PRO A 843 -30.11 -66.68 -43.99
CA PRO A 843 -28.98 -67.63 -43.99
C PRO A 843 -27.84 -67.43 -45.04
N LYS A 844 -26.75 -68.17 -44.78
CA LYS A 844 -25.84 -68.95 -45.67
C LYS A 844 -25.69 -68.48 -47.13
N GLN A 845 -24.50 -68.33 -47.70
CA GLN A 845 -23.38 -69.30 -47.78
C GLN A 845 -22.05 -68.56 -47.90
#